data_AF-A0AAU5EC69-F1
#
_entry.id   AF-A0AAU5EC69-F1
#
_cell.length_a   1.000
_cell.length_b   1.000
_cell.length_c   1.000
_cell.angle_alpha   90.00
_cell.angle_beta   90.00
_cell.angle_gamma   90.00
#
_symmetry.space_group_name_H-M   'P 1'
#
loop_
_entity.id
_entity.type
_entity.pdbx_description
1 polymer ?
#
loop_
_entity_poly.entity_id
_entity_poly.type
_entity_poly.pdbx_seq_one_letter_code
_entity_poly.pdbx_strand_id
1 'polypeptide(L)'
;MSTVQGQLPFPSGREYQEALQNTTVCFLDRDLRGALPQTNKLGLPRPISGQFASVFSLTNALGRRYALKCFTSHVRDQQDRYEAISDKLSVIAPHSLSQPWRIGFEYVPDGILVNGSRFPVLKMDWVEAVTLSNWLDHHYTDSVAVRALAERFAELTTDLATHDIAHGDLQHGNLLVARDGTFRLVDYDGMFVPALLGRHSTERGHRNYQSPARGDDDFDGTLDHFSNWVIYLALRAVAADPSLWTRLHEPDGEYLLLAEDDFKNPAGSVRLSTLLSHTDSTVRDLAEQIKVLAWQPLPHVPRLSVTAATTTAAHIPGPRTAAAGRRPDWLDGHVTATTAPGPVTSAPSPGSLPRRYTHRRMADVLLGLLLPLAVLAPAALALVELVSPLVTAVSYGGTLGVTALTTRRTRGTRQETRAVRAHLSQLREKRRATLGPVRTADQLRREQQEFDASEADRKSQLTAAQTKLERTHQKAVKMAEKKKVQDQQAIDREIASLAGQRRTSLDRALANHRKEFIDGELRKARLHEKELTGIGRSLVQALAAQGVRTAADFTGITLVSAGGRYNNVTGLINAADGRRLDIKGIGENRARTLDAWRIRQHTRASSRAPSSLPTTRRQSIEADFTRRQSDLSRRRLATETTARTASEHADKKLRSELARLTGEDQLAARHASQQRQQFAQRARQLGDPHARLAAVEAEIAAARRSARQLSSLRYLRFALTGR
;
A
#
# COMPACT_ATOMS: atom_id res chain seq x y z
N MET A 1 -0.98 -45.46 -3.94
CA MET A 1 -2.06 -44.59 -3.45
C MET A 1 -1.46 -43.66 -2.41
N SER A 2 -0.95 -42.50 -2.83
CA SER A 2 -0.58 -41.41 -1.92
C SER A 2 -1.69 -40.38 -2.03
N THR A 3 -2.55 -40.32 -1.02
CA THR A 3 -3.58 -39.30 -0.88
C THR A 3 -2.90 -37.95 -0.71
N VAL A 4 -2.94 -37.11 -1.75
CA VAL A 4 -2.74 -35.67 -1.61
C VAL A 4 -3.91 -35.16 -0.77
N GLN A 5 -3.71 -35.05 0.55
CA GLN A 5 -4.60 -34.29 1.40
C GLN A 5 -4.59 -32.86 0.87
N GLY A 6 -5.73 -32.40 0.35
CA GLY A 6 -5.92 -30.99 0.03
C GLY A 6 -5.70 -30.19 1.30
N GLN A 7 -4.70 -29.31 1.30
CA GLN A 7 -4.45 -28.38 2.40
C GLN A 7 -5.72 -27.56 2.64
N LEU A 8 -6.25 -27.64 3.86
CA LEU A 8 -7.38 -26.81 4.28
C LEU A 8 -6.97 -25.34 4.17
N PRO A 9 -7.81 -24.46 3.60
CA PRO A 9 -7.53 -23.04 3.59
C PRO A 9 -7.46 -22.51 5.03
N PHE A 10 -6.52 -21.60 5.30
CA PHE A 10 -6.42 -20.94 6.59
C PHE A 10 -7.70 -20.13 6.89
N PRO A 11 -8.15 -20.08 8.16
CA PRO A 11 -9.29 -19.26 8.55
C PRO A 11 -9.07 -17.78 8.29
N SER A 12 -10.16 -17.08 8.00
CA SER A 12 -10.21 -15.63 7.96
C SER A 12 -10.06 -15.03 9.36
N GLY A 13 -9.66 -13.76 9.44
CA GLY A 13 -9.59 -13.02 10.72
C GLY A 13 -10.92 -13.01 11.48
N ARG A 14 -12.06 -13.04 10.76
CA ARG A 14 -13.40 -13.14 11.35
C ARG A 14 -13.64 -14.49 12.02
N GLU A 15 -13.24 -15.59 11.38
CA GLU A 15 -13.38 -16.93 11.94
C GLU A 15 -12.50 -17.12 13.18
N TYR A 16 -11.29 -16.54 13.18
CA TYR A 16 -10.48 -16.47 14.40
C TYR A 16 -11.14 -15.64 15.50
N GLN A 17 -11.69 -14.47 15.17
CA GLN A 17 -12.43 -13.63 16.13
C GLN A 17 -13.64 -14.37 16.72
N GLU A 18 -14.30 -15.22 15.94
CA GLU A 18 -15.40 -16.07 16.41
C GLU A 18 -14.91 -17.17 17.37
N ALA A 19 -13.85 -17.90 17.00
CA ALA A 19 -13.25 -18.93 17.85
C ALA A 19 -12.78 -18.36 19.21
N LEU A 20 -12.15 -17.18 19.19
CA LEU A 20 -11.61 -16.50 20.35
C LEU A 20 -12.67 -16.02 21.36
N GLN A 21 -13.96 -16.03 21.01
CA GLN A 21 -15.02 -15.78 21.98
C GLN A 21 -15.16 -16.91 23.01
N ASN A 22 -14.59 -18.10 22.73
CA ASN A 22 -14.66 -19.27 23.62
C ASN A 22 -13.26 -19.88 23.85
N THR A 23 -12.37 -19.14 24.51
CA THR A 23 -10.95 -19.52 24.71
C THR A 23 -10.74 -20.80 25.52
N THR A 24 -11.68 -21.19 26.37
CA THR A 24 -11.65 -22.47 27.11
C THR A 24 -11.75 -23.70 26.19
N VAL A 25 -12.38 -23.53 25.02
CA VAL A 25 -12.62 -24.58 24.02
C VAL A 25 -11.59 -24.51 22.90
N CYS A 26 -11.27 -23.31 22.41
CA CYS A 26 -10.43 -23.20 21.22
C CYS A 26 -8.93 -23.48 21.49
N PHE A 27 -8.44 -23.31 22.71
CA PHE A 27 -7.04 -23.54 23.07
C PHE A 27 -6.80 -24.85 23.84
N LEU A 28 -5.67 -25.51 23.53
CA LEU A 28 -5.09 -26.59 24.34
C LEU A 28 -3.95 -26.08 25.23
N ASP A 29 -3.24 -25.05 24.76
CA ASP A 29 -2.14 -24.40 25.47
C ASP A 29 -2.59 -23.90 26.86
N ARG A 30 -1.79 -24.18 27.89
CA ARG A 30 -2.15 -23.91 29.29
C ARG A 30 -2.21 -22.41 29.61
N ASP A 31 -1.42 -21.60 28.93
CA ASP A 31 -1.41 -20.16 29.11
C ASP A 31 -2.58 -19.48 28.38
N LEU A 32 -3.01 -20.04 27.24
CA LEU A 32 -4.08 -19.47 26.43
C LEU A 32 -5.48 -19.98 26.79
N ARG A 33 -5.59 -21.19 27.36
CA ARG A 33 -6.90 -21.78 27.70
C ARG A 33 -7.58 -21.00 28.82
N GLY A 34 -8.74 -20.42 28.50
CA GLY A 34 -9.49 -19.55 29.40
C GLY A 34 -8.91 -18.13 29.52
N ALA A 35 -7.90 -17.78 28.71
CA ALA A 35 -7.40 -16.41 28.64
C ALA A 35 -8.48 -15.47 28.08
N LEU A 36 -8.49 -14.24 28.56
CA LEU A 36 -9.45 -13.21 28.16
C LEU A 36 -8.88 -12.39 27.00
N PRO A 37 -9.49 -12.42 25.80
CA PRO A 37 -9.05 -11.59 24.70
C PRO A 37 -9.37 -10.11 24.97
N GLN A 38 -8.49 -9.21 24.56
CA GLN A 38 -8.79 -7.79 24.54
C GLN A 38 -9.91 -7.54 23.53
N THR A 39 -10.98 -6.86 23.95
CA THR A 39 -12.17 -6.64 23.13
C THR A 39 -12.23 -5.23 22.55
N ASN A 40 -13.00 -5.08 21.47
CA ASN A 40 -13.38 -3.78 20.92
C ASN A 40 -14.59 -3.20 21.69
N LYS A 41 -15.07 -2.02 21.27
CA LYS A 41 -16.24 -1.36 21.89
C LYS A 41 -17.54 -2.18 21.83
N LEU A 42 -17.59 -3.22 20.99
CA LEU A 42 -18.74 -4.13 20.86
C LEU A 42 -18.57 -5.42 21.68
N GLY A 43 -17.51 -5.54 22.49
CA GLY A 43 -17.24 -6.72 23.30
C GLY A 43 -16.66 -7.91 22.52
N LEU A 44 -16.32 -7.74 21.24
CA LEU A 44 -15.71 -8.80 20.41
C LEU A 44 -14.18 -8.76 20.49
N PRO A 45 -13.47 -9.91 20.43
CA PRO A 45 -12.01 -9.95 20.38
C PRO A 45 -11.48 -8.99 19.31
N ARG A 46 -10.59 -8.08 19.67
CA ARG A 46 -10.09 -7.03 18.77
C ARG A 46 -8.90 -7.56 17.97
N PRO A 47 -9.02 -7.73 16.64
CA PRO A 47 -7.87 -8.04 15.82
C PRO A 47 -7.01 -6.79 15.63
N ILE A 48 -5.70 -6.99 15.67
CA ILE A 48 -4.69 -6.11 15.09
C ILE A 48 -4.33 -6.78 13.76
N SER A 49 -4.93 -6.29 12.67
CA SER A 49 -4.90 -6.97 11.37
C SER A 49 -3.65 -6.60 10.57
N GLY A 50 -2.91 -7.60 10.08
CA GLY A 50 -1.90 -7.46 9.03
C GLY A 50 -2.37 -8.09 7.72
N GLN A 51 -1.57 -8.00 6.64
CA GLN A 51 -1.96 -8.59 5.34
C GLN A 51 -2.10 -10.13 5.36
N PHE A 52 -1.30 -10.81 6.18
CA PHE A 52 -1.19 -12.28 6.16
C PHE A 52 -1.54 -12.97 7.48
N ALA A 53 -1.89 -12.19 8.51
CA ALA A 53 -2.27 -12.70 9.83
C ALA A 53 -3.18 -11.72 10.59
N SER A 54 -3.91 -12.24 11.57
CA SER A 54 -4.63 -11.46 12.57
C SER A 54 -3.97 -11.68 13.93
N VAL A 55 -3.53 -10.59 14.57
CA VAL A 55 -2.92 -10.64 15.90
C VAL A 55 -3.95 -10.28 16.96
N PHE A 56 -4.05 -11.06 18.03
CA PHE A 56 -4.94 -10.81 19.15
C PHE A 56 -4.16 -10.69 20.44
N SER A 57 -4.57 -9.79 21.32
CA SER A 57 -4.02 -9.73 22.68
C SER A 57 -4.88 -10.56 23.62
N LEU A 58 -4.29 -11.46 24.39
CA LEU A 58 -4.97 -12.28 25.39
C LEU A 58 -4.30 -12.13 26.75
N THR A 59 -5.09 -12.09 27.82
CA THR A 59 -4.59 -12.05 29.20
C THR A 59 -5.01 -13.32 29.93
N ASN A 60 -4.05 -14.09 30.44
CA ASN A 60 -4.34 -15.31 31.18
C ASN A 60 -4.82 -15.01 32.61
N ALA A 61 -5.21 -16.05 33.34
CA ALA A 61 -5.71 -15.93 34.71
C ALA A 61 -4.67 -15.37 35.72
N LEU A 62 -3.38 -15.48 35.40
CA LEU A 62 -2.27 -14.94 36.20
C LEU A 62 -1.95 -13.47 35.86
N GLY A 63 -2.72 -12.85 34.95
CA GLY A 63 -2.50 -11.48 34.50
C GLY A 63 -1.36 -11.34 33.47
N ARG A 64 -0.74 -12.44 33.02
CA ARG A 64 0.24 -12.40 31.93
C ARG A 64 -0.47 -12.21 30.61
N ARG A 65 0.09 -11.37 29.76
CA ARG A 65 -0.49 -10.96 28.49
C ARG A 65 0.34 -11.50 27.34
N TYR A 66 -0.35 -11.97 26.31
CA TYR A 66 0.25 -12.58 25.12
C TYR A 66 -0.29 -11.92 23.86
N ALA A 67 0.55 -11.83 22.83
CA ALA A 67 0.15 -11.58 21.46
C ALA A 67 0.04 -12.94 20.73
N LEU A 68 -1.11 -13.18 20.11
CA LEU A 68 -1.39 -14.40 19.36
C LEU A 68 -1.55 -14.06 17.88
N LYS A 69 -0.56 -14.42 17.06
CA LYS A 69 -0.60 -14.24 15.61
C LYS A 69 -1.26 -15.47 14.99
N CYS A 70 -2.46 -15.28 14.46
CA CYS A 70 -3.24 -16.29 13.76
C CYS A 70 -3.08 -16.10 12.24
N PHE A 71 -2.52 -17.09 11.55
CA PHE A 71 -2.22 -16.98 10.11
C PHE A 71 -3.49 -17.04 9.27
N THR A 72 -3.64 -16.15 8.31
CA THR A 72 -4.81 -16.10 7.39
C THR A 72 -4.48 -16.55 5.98
N SER A 73 -3.23 -16.97 5.75
CA SER A 73 -2.74 -17.46 4.46
C SER A 73 -1.62 -18.47 4.67
N HIS A 74 -1.47 -19.40 3.73
CA HIS A 74 -0.39 -20.38 3.78
C HIS A 74 0.90 -19.80 3.20
N VAL A 75 1.98 -19.80 3.98
CA VAL A 75 3.34 -19.49 3.52
C VAL A 75 4.14 -20.79 3.43
N ARG A 76 4.88 -21.00 2.34
CA ARG A 76 5.71 -22.21 2.15
C ARG A 76 6.79 -22.28 3.23
N ASP A 77 7.00 -23.48 3.77
CA ASP A 77 8.01 -23.78 4.81
C ASP A 77 7.86 -22.95 6.10
N GLN A 78 6.69 -22.34 6.34
CA GLN A 78 6.47 -21.45 7.49
C GLN A 78 6.70 -22.14 8.83
N GLN A 79 6.22 -23.38 8.96
CA GLN A 79 6.40 -24.19 10.16
C GLN A 79 7.90 -24.43 10.43
N ASP A 80 8.61 -25.04 9.48
CA ASP A 80 10.05 -25.33 9.59
C ASP A 80 10.85 -24.06 9.95
N ARG A 81 10.46 -22.90 9.40
CA ARG A 81 11.12 -21.62 9.72
C ARG A 81 10.91 -21.19 11.15
N TYR A 82 9.66 -21.16 11.61
CA TYR A 82 9.38 -20.72 12.97
C TYR A 82 9.89 -21.70 14.03
N GLU A 83 9.91 -23.00 13.73
CA GLU A 83 10.56 -23.99 14.59
C GLU A 83 12.07 -23.71 14.68
N ALA A 84 12.76 -23.51 13.55
CA ALA A 84 14.19 -23.17 13.55
C ALA A 84 14.51 -21.86 14.29
N ILE A 85 13.66 -20.83 14.14
CA ILE A 85 13.80 -19.56 14.85
C ILE A 85 13.56 -19.75 16.35
N SER A 86 12.49 -20.45 16.73
CA SER A 86 12.16 -20.72 18.13
C SER A 86 13.25 -21.53 18.82
N ASP A 87 13.75 -22.58 18.18
CA ASP A 87 14.87 -23.40 18.67
C ASP A 87 16.12 -22.54 18.90
N LYS A 88 16.50 -21.72 17.91
CA LYS A 88 17.67 -20.84 18.04
C LYS A 88 17.51 -19.80 19.15
N LEU A 89 16.34 -19.18 19.28
CA LEU A 89 16.10 -18.17 20.33
C LEU A 89 16.00 -18.79 21.73
N SER A 90 15.54 -20.04 21.84
CA SER A 90 15.39 -20.74 23.12
C SER A 90 16.73 -21.03 23.83
N VAL A 91 17.80 -21.26 23.06
CA VAL A 91 19.13 -21.59 23.59
C VAL A 91 19.97 -20.36 23.98
N ILE A 92 19.50 -19.15 23.67
CA ILE A 92 20.20 -17.91 24.02
C ILE A 92 19.92 -17.58 25.48
N ALA A 93 20.95 -17.67 26.32
CA ALA A 93 20.84 -17.35 27.73
C ALA A 93 20.55 -15.85 27.92
N PRO A 94 19.53 -15.43 28.70
CA PRO A 94 19.21 -14.01 28.89
C PRO A 94 20.40 -13.15 29.34
N HIS A 95 21.29 -13.71 30.16
CA HIS A 95 22.48 -13.02 30.67
C HIS A 95 23.61 -12.85 29.63
N SER A 96 23.49 -13.48 28.45
CA SER A 96 24.45 -13.34 27.35
C SER A 96 24.12 -12.18 26.41
N LEU A 97 22.96 -11.53 26.63
CA LEU A 97 22.50 -10.40 25.86
C LEU A 97 22.81 -9.09 26.59
N SER A 98 23.16 -8.04 25.85
CA SER A 98 23.35 -6.70 26.39
C SER A 98 22.05 -6.13 26.96
N GLN A 99 20.91 -6.55 26.39
CA GLN A 99 19.58 -6.12 26.79
C GLN A 99 18.53 -7.19 26.43
N PRO A 100 17.34 -7.16 27.04
CA PRO A 100 16.33 -8.18 26.84
C PRO A 100 15.52 -7.97 25.54
N TRP A 101 16.19 -7.88 24.39
CA TRP A 101 15.54 -7.59 23.10
C TRP A 101 14.68 -8.72 22.56
N ARG A 102 14.98 -9.97 22.90
CA ARG A 102 14.16 -11.11 22.49
C ARG A 102 12.87 -11.13 23.30
N ILE A 103 11.76 -11.30 22.60
CA ILE A 103 10.44 -11.53 23.21
C ILE A 103 10.22 -13.04 23.26
N GLY A 104 9.51 -13.55 24.28
CA GLY A 104 9.07 -14.94 24.29
C GLY A 104 8.34 -15.26 22.99
N PHE A 105 8.74 -16.34 22.32
CA PHE A 105 8.34 -16.67 20.96
C PHE A 105 8.18 -18.18 20.82
N GLU A 106 6.95 -18.65 20.61
CA GLU A 106 6.63 -20.07 20.51
C GLU A 106 5.67 -20.34 19.35
N TYR A 107 6.08 -21.21 18.43
CA TYR A 107 5.20 -21.73 17.38
C TYR A 107 4.42 -22.91 17.91
N VAL A 108 3.08 -22.85 17.84
CA VAL A 108 2.19 -23.89 18.37
C VAL A 108 1.42 -24.50 17.18
N PRO A 109 1.84 -25.68 16.66
CA PRO A 109 1.26 -26.28 15.44
C PRO A 109 -0.25 -26.52 15.49
N ASP A 110 -0.78 -26.95 16.65
CA ASP A 110 -2.21 -27.19 16.89
C ASP A 110 -2.82 -26.11 17.80
N GLY A 111 -2.34 -24.88 17.65
CA GLY A 111 -2.58 -23.79 18.58
C GLY A 111 -4.04 -23.42 18.80
N ILE A 112 -4.87 -23.40 17.76
CA ILE A 112 -6.26 -22.96 17.87
C ILE A 112 -7.24 -23.85 17.10
N LEU A 113 -8.39 -24.13 17.69
CA LEU A 113 -9.53 -24.79 17.03
C LEU A 113 -10.43 -23.76 16.36
N VAL A 114 -10.63 -23.88 15.05
CA VAL A 114 -11.55 -23.04 14.26
C VAL A 114 -12.36 -23.92 13.34
N ASN A 115 -13.70 -23.80 13.36
CA ASN A 115 -14.62 -24.56 12.50
C ASN A 115 -14.35 -26.09 12.48
N GLY A 116 -13.97 -26.65 13.64
CA GLY A 116 -13.70 -28.08 13.80
C GLY A 116 -12.31 -28.56 13.35
N SER A 117 -11.44 -27.67 12.86
CA SER A 117 -10.06 -27.99 12.47
C SER A 117 -9.05 -27.22 13.32
N ARG A 118 -7.87 -27.82 13.55
CA ARG A 118 -6.76 -27.19 14.29
C ARG A 118 -5.86 -26.44 13.33
N PHE A 119 -5.43 -25.25 13.74
CA PHE A 119 -4.55 -24.40 12.97
C PHE A 119 -3.38 -23.93 13.83
N PRO A 120 -2.20 -23.72 13.20
CA PRO A 120 -1.06 -23.21 13.91
C PRO A 120 -1.25 -21.75 14.28
N VAL A 121 -0.66 -21.38 15.41
CA VAL A 121 -0.56 -19.99 15.86
C VAL A 121 0.85 -19.73 16.34
N LEU A 122 1.22 -18.47 16.34
CA LEU A 122 2.43 -18.02 17.01
C LEU A 122 2.03 -17.28 18.29
N LYS A 123 2.49 -17.80 19.43
CA LYS A 123 2.28 -17.23 20.77
C LYS A 123 3.53 -16.41 21.13
N MET A 124 3.33 -15.14 21.45
CA MET A 124 4.40 -14.23 21.84
C MET A 124 4.07 -13.53 23.15
N ASP A 125 5.08 -13.24 23.97
CA ASP A 125 4.88 -12.41 25.16
C ASP A 125 4.44 -10.99 24.75
N TRP A 126 3.43 -10.46 25.41
CA TRP A 126 3.05 -9.06 25.21
C TRP A 126 4.00 -8.16 25.99
N VAL A 127 4.63 -7.20 25.30
CA VAL A 127 5.53 -6.24 25.93
C VAL A 127 4.93 -4.84 25.90
N GLU A 128 4.95 -4.17 27.06
CA GLU A 128 4.53 -2.77 27.19
C GLU A 128 5.67 -1.86 26.70
N ALA A 129 5.65 -1.57 25.40
CA ALA A 129 6.63 -0.76 24.69
C ALA A 129 5.96 0.03 23.55
N VAL A 130 6.62 1.08 23.06
CA VAL A 130 6.17 1.87 21.90
C VAL A 130 7.13 1.67 20.73
N THR A 131 6.69 1.86 19.49
CA THR A 131 7.59 1.77 18.32
C THR A 131 8.67 2.86 18.39
N LEU A 132 9.82 2.61 17.76
CA LEU A 132 10.95 3.55 17.76
C LEU A 132 10.56 4.93 17.24
N SER A 133 9.74 5.00 16.17
CA SER A 133 9.26 6.28 15.64
C SER A 133 8.43 7.05 16.68
N ASN A 134 7.47 6.36 17.32
CA ASN A 134 6.61 6.99 18.31
C ASN A 134 7.38 7.39 19.57
N TRP A 135 8.42 6.63 19.94
CA TRP A 135 9.34 7.05 20.99
C TRP A 135 10.06 8.35 20.60
N LEU A 136 10.61 8.43 19.37
CA LEU A 136 11.28 9.63 18.89
C LEU A 136 10.34 10.82 18.82
N ASP A 137 9.08 10.67 18.40
CA ASP A 137 8.10 11.77 18.39
C ASP A 137 7.93 12.46 19.75
N HIS A 138 8.10 11.71 20.84
CA HIS A 138 7.98 12.22 22.20
C HIS A 138 9.31 12.62 22.84
N HIS A 139 10.44 12.11 22.33
CA HIS A 139 11.75 12.22 22.98
C HIS A 139 12.86 12.84 22.12
N TYR A 140 12.60 13.21 20.86
CA TYR A 140 13.63 13.73 19.94
C TYR A 140 14.37 14.98 20.44
N THR A 141 13.74 15.78 21.31
CA THR A 141 14.35 16.96 21.93
C THR A 141 15.29 16.64 23.10
N ASP A 142 15.25 15.41 23.62
CA ASP A 142 16.16 14.90 24.63
C ASP A 142 17.36 14.20 23.97
N SER A 143 18.34 15.01 23.55
CA SER A 143 19.57 14.54 22.93
C SER A 143 20.32 13.48 23.75
N VAL A 144 20.24 13.51 25.08
CA VAL A 144 20.93 12.54 25.95
C VAL A 144 20.22 11.20 25.88
N ALA A 145 18.89 11.18 26.00
CA ALA A 145 18.10 9.96 25.88
C ALA A 145 18.24 9.34 24.48
N VAL A 146 18.16 10.15 23.41
CA VAL A 146 18.31 9.65 22.03
C VAL A 146 19.72 9.08 21.79
N ARG A 147 20.76 9.72 22.33
CA ARG A 147 22.13 9.19 22.23
C ARG A 147 22.29 7.86 22.98
N ALA A 148 21.77 7.76 24.20
CA ALA A 148 21.79 6.50 24.96
C ALA A 148 21.02 5.40 24.22
N LEU A 149 19.92 5.74 23.54
CA LEU A 149 19.18 4.80 22.70
C LEU A 149 19.99 4.37 21.47
N ALA A 150 20.76 5.27 20.86
CA ALA A 150 21.68 4.93 19.77
C ALA A 150 22.76 3.93 20.22
N GLU A 151 23.31 4.11 21.42
CA GLU A 151 24.29 3.19 22.01
C GLU A 151 23.68 1.81 22.25
N ARG A 152 22.48 1.75 22.85
CA ARG A 152 21.73 0.50 23.02
C ARG A 152 21.39 -0.15 21.69
N PHE A 153 21.10 0.62 20.65
CA PHE A 153 20.86 0.05 19.32
C PHE A 153 22.14 -0.60 18.79
N ALA A 154 23.30 0.04 18.92
CA ALA A 154 24.56 -0.59 18.52
C ALA A 154 24.87 -1.88 19.30
N GLU A 155 24.59 -1.91 20.60
CA GLU A 155 24.70 -3.13 21.42
C GLU A 155 23.76 -4.23 20.92
N LEU A 156 22.51 -3.90 20.58
CA LEU A 156 21.56 -4.84 19.96
C LEU A 156 22.11 -5.45 18.67
N THR A 157 22.68 -4.63 17.78
CA THR A 157 23.28 -5.14 16.54
C THR A 157 24.46 -6.08 16.79
N THR A 158 25.20 -5.84 17.88
CA THR A 158 26.31 -6.70 18.32
C THR A 158 25.80 -8.03 18.87
N ASP A 159 24.73 -7.99 19.67
CA ASP A 159 24.07 -9.20 20.18
C ASP A 159 23.59 -10.10 19.03
N LEU A 160 22.88 -9.54 18.05
CA LEU A 160 22.38 -10.28 16.89
C LEU A 160 23.53 -10.93 16.12
N ALA A 161 24.58 -10.16 15.82
CA ALA A 161 25.76 -10.65 15.10
C ALA A 161 26.52 -11.73 15.88
N THR A 162 26.63 -11.61 17.20
CA THR A 162 27.30 -12.60 18.07
C THR A 162 26.58 -13.95 18.09
N HIS A 163 25.27 -13.93 17.87
CA HIS A 163 24.45 -15.14 17.84
C HIS A 163 24.16 -15.65 16.42
N ASP A 164 24.78 -15.08 15.39
CA ASP A 164 24.53 -15.38 13.97
C ASP A 164 23.06 -15.22 13.57
N ILE A 165 22.42 -14.17 14.08
CA ILE A 165 21.04 -13.82 13.78
C ILE A 165 21.04 -12.56 12.92
N ALA A 166 20.23 -12.57 11.87
CA ALA A 166 19.74 -11.34 11.24
C ALA A 166 18.22 -11.37 11.29
N HIS A 167 17.60 -10.30 11.75
CA HIS A 167 16.16 -10.12 11.76
C HIS A 167 15.56 -10.06 10.35
N GLY A 168 16.28 -9.48 9.38
CA GLY A 168 15.86 -9.40 7.98
C GLY A 168 14.84 -8.29 7.66
N ASP A 169 14.26 -7.66 8.68
CA ASP A 169 13.37 -6.50 8.57
C ASP A 169 13.52 -5.51 9.74
N LEU A 170 14.76 -5.17 10.11
CA LEU A 170 14.97 -4.10 11.09
C LEU A 170 14.53 -2.75 10.54
N GLN A 171 13.49 -2.20 11.16
CA GLN A 171 12.86 -0.93 10.80
C GLN A 171 12.12 -0.31 12.01
N HIS A 172 11.70 0.94 11.89
CA HIS A 172 11.08 1.72 12.98
C HIS A 172 9.83 1.06 13.61
N GLY A 173 9.07 0.28 12.83
CA GLY A 173 7.89 -0.46 13.30
C GLY A 173 8.22 -1.74 14.07
N ASN A 174 9.37 -2.37 13.80
CA ASN A 174 9.77 -3.66 14.38
C ASN A 174 10.73 -3.52 15.57
N LEU A 175 11.20 -2.30 15.84
CA LEU A 175 11.97 -1.94 17.02
C LEU A 175 11.04 -1.25 18.03
N LEU A 176 10.73 -1.94 19.13
CA LEU A 176 9.98 -1.34 20.23
C LEU A 176 10.93 -0.87 21.33
N VAL A 177 10.64 0.28 21.92
CA VAL A 177 11.36 0.87 23.05
C VAL A 177 10.51 0.71 24.30
N ALA A 178 11.01 -0.08 25.25
CA ALA A 178 10.38 -0.28 26.55
C ALA A 178 10.62 0.93 27.45
N ARG A 179 9.85 1.03 28.54
CA ARG A 179 9.92 2.16 29.49
C ARG A 179 11.31 2.32 30.14
N ASP A 180 12.07 1.23 30.24
CA ASP A 180 13.45 1.22 30.77
C ASP A 180 14.50 1.65 29.71
N GLY A 181 14.07 2.03 28.50
CA GLY A 181 14.92 2.45 27.40
C GLY A 181 15.58 1.29 26.65
N THR A 182 15.22 0.03 26.93
CA THR A 182 15.75 -1.14 26.22
C THR A 182 14.89 -1.49 25.00
N PHE A 183 15.53 -2.07 23.98
CA PHE A 183 14.83 -2.52 22.77
C PHE A 183 14.09 -3.84 22.99
N ARG A 184 13.02 -4.06 22.21
CA ARG A 184 12.33 -5.34 22.00
C ARG A 184 12.07 -5.51 20.51
N LEU A 185 12.41 -6.67 19.97
CA LEU A 185 12.19 -7.00 18.56
C LEU A 185 10.86 -7.73 18.36
N VAL A 186 10.15 -7.34 17.31
CA VAL A 186 8.91 -7.99 16.86
C VAL A 186 8.98 -8.28 15.37
N ASP A 187 8.10 -9.16 14.92
CA ASP A 187 7.97 -9.60 13.52
C ASP A 187 9.17 -10.39 12.97
N TYR A 188 9.29 -11.62 13.48
CA TYR A 188 10.39 -12.55 13.17
C TYR A 188 10.25 -13.24 11.79
N ASP A 189 9.37 -12.76 10.91
CA ASP A 189 9.00 -13.46 9.66
C ASP A 189 10.16 -13.50 8.66
N GLY A 190 10.95 -12.43 8.59
CA GLY A 190 12.17 -12.32 7.78
C GLY A 190 13.46 -12.85 8.43
N MET A 191 13.37 -13.40 9.65
CA MET A 191 14.56 -13.72 10.45
C MET A 191 15.38 -14.87 9.85
N PHE A 192 16.68 -14.62 9.73
CA PHE A 192 17.71 -15.60 9.42
C PHE A 192 18.32 -16.15 10.72
N VAL A 193 18.45 -17.46 10.76
CA VAL A 193 19.26 -18.22 11.71
C VAL A 193 20.06 -19.27 10.93
N PRO A 194 21.18 -19.80 11.45
CA PRO A 194 22.05 -20.72 10.69
C PRO A 194 21.33 -21.96 10.14
N ALA A 195 20.33 -22.47 10.86
CA ALA A 195 19.51 -23.61 10.42
C ALA A 195 18.69 -23.33 9.14
N LEU A 196 18.53 -22.07 8.75
CA LEU A 196 17.82 -21.64 7.54
C LEU A 196 18.75 -21.30 6.37
N LEU A 197 20.05 -21.52 6.51
CA LEU A 197 21.01 -21.29 5.43
C LEU A 197 20.64 -22.11 4.17
N GLY A 198 20.66 -21.44 3.01
CA GLY A 198 20.25 -22.04 1.73
C GLY A 198 18.75 -22.01 1.44
N ARG A 199 17.92 -21.49 2.36
CA ARG A 199 16.51 -21.16 2.09
C ARG A 199 16.42 -19.78 1.42
N HIS A 200 15.31 -19.49 0.73
CA HIS A 200 15.03 -18.15 0.22
C HIS A 200 14.45 -17.24 1.30
N SER A 201 14.54 -15.93 1.12
CA SER A 201 13.86 -14.98 2.01
C SER A 201 12.33 -15.04 1.83
N THR A 202 11.57 -14.92 2.91
CA THR A 202 10.10 -14.84 2.92
C THR A 202 9.61 -13.45 2.53
N GLU A 203 10.40 -12.42 2.87
CA GLU A 203 10.12 -11.03 2.59
C GLU A 203 11.41 -10.23 2.38
N ARG A 204 11.32 -9.13 1.64
CA ARG A 204 12.48 -8.28 1.37
C ARG A 204 12.85 -7.36 2.54
N GLY A 205 11.94 -7.21 3.50
CA GLY A 205 11.95 -6.16 4.51
C GLY A 205 11.54 -4.79 3.94
N HIS A 206 11.46 -3.80 4.82
CA HIS A 206 10.88 -2.50 4.56
C HIS A 206 11.80 -1.65 3.68
N ARG A 207 11.31 -1.26 2.49
CA ARG A 207 12.08 -0.58 1.42
C ARG A 207 12.92 0.62 1.87
N ASN A 208 12.49 1.38 2.89
CA ASN A 208 13.22 2.53 3.42
C ASN A 208 14.44 2.19 4.29
N TYR A 209 14.68 0.91 4.59
CA TYR A 209 15.80 0.43 5.40
C TYR A 209 16.69 -0.58 4.66
N GLN A 210 16.27 -0.99 3.47
CA GLN A 210 16.95 -2.03 2.70
C GLN A 210 17.93 -1.42 1.70
N SER A 211 19.06 -2.11 1.49
CA SER A 211 20.03 -1.71 0.46
C SER A 211 19.39 -1.83 -0.93
N PRO A 212 19.57 -0.82 -1.81
CA PRO A 212 19.24 -0.94 -3.24
C PRO A 212 19.88 -2.15 -3.93
N ALA A 213 21.02 -2.63 -3.44
CA ALA A 213 21.72 -3.79 -3.99
C ALA A 213 21.18 -5.16 -3.53
N ARG A 214 20.25 -5.20 -2.55
CA ARG A 214 19.63 -6.45 -2.08
C ARG A 214 18.82 -7.12 -3.20
N GLY A 215 19.11 -8.37 -3.48
CA GLY A 215 18.30 -9.24 -4.34
C GLY A 215 17.25 -10.02 -3.56
N ASP A 216 16.41 -10.75 -4.29
CA ASP A 216 15.40 -11.65 -3.69
C ASP A 216 16.04 -12.98 -3.22
N ASP A 217 17.23 -13.32 -3.72
CA ASP A 217 18.00 -14.51 -3.36
C ASP A 217 18.95 -14.27 -2.16
N ASP A 218 19.11 -13.03 -1.72
CA ASP A 218 19.94 -12.72 -0.55
C ASP A 218 19.21 -13.13 0.73
N PHE A 219 19.75 -14.12 1.44
CA PHE A 219 19.22 -14.62 2.70
C PHE A 219 20.31 -15.26 3.57
N ASP A 220 21.05 -14.42 4.29
CA ASP A 220 22.12 -14.84 5.20
C ASP A 220 22.25 -13.92 6.43
N GLY A 221 23.30 -14.10 7.22
CA GLY A 221 23.56 -13.29 8.42
C GLY A 221 23.91 -11.82 8.15
N THR A 222 24.01 -11.38 6.89
CA THR A 222 24.37 -10.01 6.51
C THR A 222 23.17 -9.11 6.20
N LEU A 223 21.95 -9.67 6.23
CA LEU A 223 20.71 -8.99 5.84
C LEU A 223 20.52 -7.61 6.51
N ASP A 224 20.86 -7.48 7.79
CA ASP A 224 20.63 -6.27 8.56
C ASP A 224 21.80 -5.28 8.53
N HIS A 225 22.92 -5.60 7.89
CA HIS A 225 24.10 -4.73 7.97
C HIS A 225 23.78 -3.31 7.50
N PHE A 226 23.08 -3.16 6.37
CA PHE A 226 22.72 -1.85 5.85
C PHE A 226 21.67 -1.12 6.71
N SER A 227 20.60 -1.82 7.14
CA SER A 227 19.55 -1.23 7.98
C SER A 227 20.10 -0.75 9.33
N ASN A 228 21.08 -1.48 9.89
CA ASN A 228 21.80 -1.06 11.09
C ASN A 228 22.49 0.29 10.92
N TRP A 229 23.17 0.54 9.80
CA TRP A 229 23.77 1.84 9.52
C TRP A 229 22.71 2.94 9.43
N VAL A 230 21.62 2.70 8.68
CA VAL A 230 20.55 3.67 8.47
C VAL A 230 19.89 4.09 9.79
N ILE A 231 19.54 3.12 10.65
CA ILE A 231 18.88 3.37 11.93
C ILE A 231 19.86 4.06 12.90
N TYR A 232 21.11 3.60 12.96
CA TYR A 232 22.13 4.21 13.81
C TYR A 232 22.43 5.66 13.41
N LEU A 233 22.58 5.96 12.11
CA LEU A 233 22.71 7.33 11.62
C LEU A 233 21.53 8.19 12.08
N ALA A 234 20.30 7.69 11.92
CA ALA A 234 19.12 8.46 12.29
C ALA A 234 19.13 8.85 13.78
N LEU A 235 19.41 7.91 14.67
CA LEU A 235 19.49 8.18 16.11
C LEU A 235 20.64 9.14 16.46
N ARG A 236 21.82 8.94 15.87
CA ARG A 236 22.97 9.83 16.09
C ARG A 236 22.75 11.23 15.56
N ALA A 237 22.07 11.37 14.42
CA ALA A 237 21.73 12.66 13.82
C ALA A 237 20.70 13.41 14.66
N VAL A 238 19.61 12.75 15.09
CA VAL A 238 18.60 13.38 15.96
C VAL A 238 19.21 13.76 17.32
N ALA A 239 20.07 12.92 17.89
CA ALA A 239 20.76 13.26 19.12
C ALA A 239 21.66 14.50 18.98
N ALA A 240 22.35 14.64 17.84
CA ALA A 240 23.24 15.77 17.57
C ALA A 240 22.47 17.07 17.24
N ASP A 241 21.38 16.97 16.48
CA ASP A 241 20.51 18.09 16.12
C ASP A 241 19.03 17.63 16.11
N PRO A 242 18.28 17.88 17.19
CA PRO A 242 16.85 17.57 17.27
C PRO A 242 16.00 18.19 16.15
N SER A 243 16.46 19.28 15.53
CA SER A 243 15.72 19.92 14.43
C SER A 243 15.67 19.05 13.16
N LEU A 244 16.58 18.07 13.03
CA LEU A 244 16.56 17.13 11.90
C LEU A 244 15.33 16.23 11.91
N TRP A 245 14.80 15.88 13.10
CA TRP A 245 13.55 15.11 13.20
C TRP A 245 12.41 15.89 12.54
N THR A 246 12.17 17.13 12.96
CA THR A 246 11.06 17.94 12.44
C THR A 246 11.23 18.38 10.99
N ARG A 247 12.47 18.44 10.48
CA ARG A 247 12.77 18.87 9.10
C ARG A 247 12.75 17.74 8.09
N LEU A 248 13.15 16.53 8.48
CA LEU A 248 13.37 15.42 7.56
C LEU A 248 12.39 14.25 7.75
N HIS A 249 11.79 14.10 8.94
CA HIS A 249 10.75 13.12 9.22
C HIS A 249 9.35 13.69 8.96
N GLU A 250 8.45 12.84 8.49
CA GLU A 250 7.03 13.15 8.35
C GLU A 250 6.26 12.37 9.43
N PRO A 251 5.26 12.95 10.13
CA PRO A 251 4.57 12.29 11.24
C PRO A 251 3.96 10.91 10.92
N ASP A 252 3.58 10.68 9.66
CA ASP A 252 3.05 9.40 9.17
C ASP A 252 4.04 8.68 8.23
N GLY A 253 5.31 9.09 8.25
CA GLY A 253 6.36 8.58 7.39
C GLY A 253 6.86 7.21 7.84
N GLU A 254 6.93 6.26 6.90
CA GLU A 254 7.46 4.91 7.16
C GLU A 254 9.01 4.87 7.18
N TYR A 255 9.67 5.93 7.65
CA TYR A 255 11.12 6.09 7.69
C TYR A 255 11.54 7.03 8.82
N LEU A 256 12.76 6.89 9.34
CA LEU A 256 13.28 7.80 10.37
C LEU A 256 13.72 9.15 9.76
N LEU A 257 14.88 9.19 9.08
CA LEU A 257 15.39 10.40 8.41
C LEU A 257 15.65 10.22 6.91
N LEU A 258 15.80 8.98 6.43
CA LEU A 258 16.10 8.65 5.04
C LEU A 258 15.09 7.60 4.55
N ALA A 259 14.61 7.77 3.32
CA ALA A 259 13.72 6.85 2.64
C ALA A 259 14.41 6.18 1.45
N GLU A 260 13.75 5.21 0.83
CA GLU A 260 14.29 4.43 -0.29
C GLU A 260 14.89 5.28 -1.44
N ASP A 261 14.19 6.36 -1.82
CA ASP A 261 14.62 7.25 -2.90
C ASP A 261 15.93 7.99 -2.58
N ASP A 262 16.25 8.18 -1.30
CA ASP A 262 17.48 8.83 -0.87
C ASP A 262 18.72 7.97 -1.18
N PHE A 263 18.55 6.65 -1.24
CA PHE A 263 19.60 5.69 -1.60
C PHE A 263 19.65 5.40 -3.10
N LYS A 264 18.49 5.40 -3.77
CA LYS A 264 18.40 5.18 -5.23
C LYS A 264 18.87 6.38 -6.04
N ASN A 265 18.67 7.60 -5.54
CA ASN A 265 19.14 8.82 -6.17
C ASN A 265 19.83 9.76 -5.15
N PRO A 266 21.04 9.42 -4.66
CA PRO A 266 21.74 10.20 -3.65
C PRO A 266 21.99 11.66 -4.07
N ALA A 267 22.24 11.90 -5.35
CA ALA A 267 22.52 13.24 -5.88
C ALA A 267 21.29 14.18 -5.86
N GLY A 268 20.08 13.62 -5.95
CA GLY A 268 18.83 14.37 -5.88
C GLY A 268 18.22 14.45 -4.48
N SER A 269 18.81 13.78 -3.49
CA SER A 269 18.24 13.67 -2.15
C SER A 269 18.52 14.91 -1.30
N VAL A 270 17.46 15.64 -0.95
CA VAL A 270 17.53 16.76 -0.01
C VAL A 270 17.84 16.27 1.41
N ARG A 271 17.27 15.13 1.82
CA ARG A 271 17.50 14.56 3.16
C ARG A 271 18.97 14.17 3.34
N LEU A 272 19.52 13.40 2.40
CA LEU A 272 20.92 12.98 2.43
C LEU A 272 21.87 14.17 2.27
N SER A 273 21.60 15.11 1.36
CA SER A 273 22.40 16.33 1.23
C SER A 273 22.41 17.17 2.51
N THR A 274 21.31 17.19 3.27
CA THR A 274 21.25 17.89 4.56
C THR A 274 22.16 17.23 5.59
N LEU A 275 22.18 15.90 5.65
CA LEU A 275 23.05 15.15 6.56
C LEU A 275 24.54 15.25 6.17
N LEU A 276 24.85 15.20 4.87
CA LEU A 276 26.22 15.33 4.34
C LEU A 276 26.84 16.71 4.57
N SER A 277 26.02 17.75 4.71
CA SER A 277 26.44 19.13 4.97
C SER A 277 26.27 19.57 6.43
N HIS A 278 25.87 18.66 7.31
CA HIS A 278 25.64 18.94 8.72
C HIS A 278 26.91 19.40 9.44
N THR A 279 26.81 20.18 10.51
CA THR A 279 27.99 20.73 11.23
C THR A 279 28.72 19.70 12.10
N ASP A 280 28.00 18.72 12.64
CA ASP A 280 28.57 17.58 13.36
C ASP A 280 29.30 16.61 12.40
N SER A 281 30.58 16.32 12.66
CA SER A 281 31.38 15.43 11.82
C SER A 281 30.89 13.99 11.82
N THR A 282 30.42 13.49 12.97
CA THR A 282 29.94 12.12 13.08
C THR A 282 28.72 11.90 12.18
N VAL A 283 27.81 12.88 12.14
CA VAL A 283 26.63 12.83 11.26
C VAL A 283 27.05 12.80 9.79
N ARG A 284 28.00 13.64 9.39
CA ARG A 284 28.52 13.65 8.01
C ARG A 284 29.20 12.34 7.64
N ASP A 285 30.03 11.81 8.52
CA ASP A 285 30.82 10.60 8.27
C ASP A 285 29.91 9.36 8.16
N LEU A 286 28.88 9.28 9.00
CA LEU A 286 27.85 8.23 8.90
C LEU A 286 27.01 8.36 7.62
N ALA A 287 26.65 9.58 7.22
CA ALA A 287 25.92 9.82 5.98
C ALA A 287 26.75 9.47 4.73
N GLU A 288 28.05 9.79 4.71
CA GLU A 288 28.93 9.40 3.61
C GLU A 288 29.12 7.88 3.57
N GLN A 289 29.23 7.20 4.73
CA GLN A 289 29.27 5.74 4.78
C GLN A 289 28.00 5.13 4.17
N ILE A 290 26.80 5.54 4.57
CA ILE A 290 25.56 5.01 3.99
C ILE A 290 25.49 5.21 2.47
N LYS A 291 25.90 6.38 1.99
CA LYS A 291 25.95 6.70 0.56
C LYS A 291 26.88 5.74 -0.21
N VAL A 292 28.03 5.38 0.37
CA VAL A 292 28.97 4.40 -0.21
C VAL A 292 28.43 2.97 -0.13
N LEU A 293 27.78 2.61 0.99
CA LEU A 293 27.31 1.25 1.26
C LEU A 293 26.04 0.88 0.49
N ALA A 294 25.21 1.85 0.09
CA ALA A 294 23.91 1.60 -0.54
C ALA A 294 23.96 0.67 -1.78
N TRP A 295 25.06 0.69 -2.53
CA TRP A 295 25.23 -0.12 -3.74
C TRP A 295 26.32 -1.19 -3.63
N GLN A 296 26.82 -1.45 -2.41
CA GLN A 296 27.70 -2.58 -2.17
C GLN A 296 26.88 -3.88 -2.12
N PRO A 297 27.38 -5.00 -2.69
CA PRO A 297 26.77 -6.30 -2.47
C PRO A 297 26.70 -6.60 -0.96
N LEU A 298 25.61 -7.20 -0.49
CA LEU A 298 25.34 -7.42 0.94
C LEU A 298 26.53 -8.02 1.73
N PRO A 299 27.24 -9.05 1.23
CA PRO A 299 28.39 -9.62 1.91
C PRO A 299 29.56 -8.63 2.13
N HIS A 300 29.62 -7.54 1.35
CA HIS A 300 30.64 -6.50 1.44
C HIS A 300 30.18 -5.30 2.28
N VAL A 301 28.91 -5.22 2.67
CA VAL A 301 28.46 -4.20 3.62
C VAL A 301 29.02 -4.58 4.99
N PRO A 302 29.86 -3.74 5.62
CA PRO A 302 30.46 -4.05 6.90
C PRO A 302 29.41 -4.00 8.00
N ARG A 303 29.63 -4.81 9.05
CA ARG A 303 28.90 -4.69 10.31
C ARG A 303 29.05 -3.27 10.87
N LEU A 304 28.01 -2.79 11.54
CA LEU A 304 28.07 -1.53 12.27
C LEU A 304 29.20 -1.62 13.31
N SER A 305 30.21 -0.77 13.16
CA SER A 305 31.32 -0.67 14.13
C SER A 305 31.35 0.74 14.71
N VAL A 306 31.05 0.84 16.00
CA VAL A 306 31.05 2.11 16.74
C VAL A 306 32.46 2.72 16.80
N THR A 307 33.51 1.90 16.66
CA THR A 307 34.93 2.34 16.67
C THR A 307 35.41 2.85 15.31
N ALA A 308 34.83 2.35 14.20
CA ALA A 308 35.19 2.80 12.85
C ALA A 308 34.62 4.18 12.51
N ALA A 309 33.59 4.65 13.23
CA ALA A 309 33.04 6.00 13.09
C ALA A 309 33.98 7.13 13.55
N THR A 310 35.18 6.81 14.07
CA THR A 310 36.19 7.79 14.48
C THR A 310 37.51 7.67 13.72
N THR A 311 37.66 6.69 12.80
CA THR A 311 38.97 6.46 12.17
C THR A 311 38.87 6.16 10.68
N THR A 312 38.82 7.21 9.86
CA THR A 312 39.55 7.23 8.58
C THR A 312 40.05 8.64 8.28
N ALA A 313 40.87 9.18 9.18
CA ALA A 313 41.80 10.25 8.83
C ALA A 313 42.97 9.66 8.02
N ALA A 314 42.71 9.28 6.77
CA ALA A 314 43.76 9.09 5.79
C ALA A 314 44.25 10.47 5.33
N HIS A 315 45.22 10.99 6.07
CA HIS A 315 46.28 11.89 5.63
C HIS A 315 45.95 12.86 4.47
N ILE A 316 45.39 14.02 4.82
CA ILE A 316 45.59 15.26 4.04
C ILE A 316 46.64 16.06 4.82
N PRO A 317 47.82 16.37 4.26
CA PRO A 317 48.80 17.19 4.94
C PRO A 317 48.20 18.59 5.17
N GLY A 318 48.24 19.04 6.42
CA GLY A 318 47.72 20.35 6.84
C GLY A 318 48.41 21.53 6.14
N PRO A 319 47.81 22.73 6.25
CA PRO A 319 48.17 23.89 5.44
C PRO A 319 49.52 24.46 5.84
N ARG A 320 50.51 24.33 4.95
CA ARG A 320 51.69 25.20 4.97
C ARG A 320 51.28 26.59 4.47
N THR A 321 51.40 27.56 5.38
CA THR A 321 51.87 28.92 5.15
C THR A 321 51.69 29.50 3.74
N ALA A 322 50.81 30.50 3.66
CA ALA A 322 50.59 31.33 2.49
C ALA A 322 51.91 31.91 1.95
N ALA A 323 52.27 31.49 0.73
CA ALA A 323 53.22 32.19 -0.12
C ALA A 323 52.80 32.01 -1.59
N ALA A 324 52.53 33.16 -2.21
CA ALA A 324 52.46 33.46 -3.64
C ALA A 324 52.68 32.34 -4.67
N GLY A 325 51.72 32.21 -5.59
CA GLY A 325 52.06 32.01 -7.00
C GLY A 325 51.19 31.03 -7.80
N ARG A 326 50.60 31.59 -8.87
CA ARG A 326 50.25 30.99 -10.17
C ARG A 326 48.98 30.14 -10.28
N ARG A 327 48.09 30.62 -11.15
CA ARG A 327 46.94 29.90 -11.68
C ARG A 327 47.38 29.04 -12.90
N PRO A 328 46.72 27.90 -13.18
CA PRO A 328 47.10 26.98 -14.27
C PRO A 328 46.57 27.39 -15.67
N ASP A 329 47.37 27.07 -16.71
CA ASP A 329 47.26 27.48 -18.12
C ASP A 329 45.98 27.11 -18.89
N TRP A 330 45.10 26.23 -18.38
CA TRP A 330 43.83 25.94 -19.07
C TRP A 330 42.73 26.97 -18.76
N LEU A 331 42.97 27.86 -17.79
CA LEU A 331 42.06 28.94 -17.41
C LEU A 331 42.17 30.17 -18.33
N ASP A 332 43.12 30.21 -19.27
CA ASP A 332 43.36 31.34 -20.18
C ASP A 332 42.50 31.31 -21.46
N GLY A 333 41.71 30.26 -21.70
CA GLY A 333 40.96 30.08 -22.95
C GLY A 333 39.46 30.44 -22.94
N HIS A 334 38.79 30.49 -21.78
CA HIS A 334 37.31 30.53 -21.74
C HIS A 334 36.69 31.53 -20.75
N VAL A 335 37.41 32.59 -20.39
CA VAL A 335 36.78 33.81 -19.90
C VAL A 335 37.28 34.95 -20.77
N THR A 336 36.54 35.25 -21.84
CA THR A 336 36.69 36.52 -22.55
C THR A 336 36.50 37.64 -21.54
N ALA A 337 37.61 38.30 -21.22
CA ALA A 337 37.63 39.60 -20.59
C ALA A 337 36.68 40.50 -21.38
N THR A 338 35.63 40.97 -20.71
CA THR A 338 34.95 42.19 -21.13
C THR A 338 36.01 43.28 -21.10
N THR A 339 36.53 43.61 -22.28
CA THR A 339 37.38 44.77 -22.53
C THR A 339 36.69 45.98 -21.91
N ALA A 340 37.35 46.57 -20.92
CA ALA A 340 36.93 47.85 -20.37
C ALA A 340 36.86 48.87 -21.52
N PRO A 341 35.75 49.63 -21.67
CA PRO A 341 35.80 50.85 -22.46
C PRO A 341 36.83 51.78 -21.83
N GLY A 342 37.58 52.50 -22.68
CA GLY A 342 38.49 53.57 -22.28
C GLY A 342 37.79 54.65 -21.44
N PRO A 343 38.54 55.65 -20.94
CA PRO A 343 38.13 56.48 -19.82
C PRO A 343 36.86 57.27 -20.16
N VAL A 344 35.73 56.81 -19.63
CA VAL A 344 34.51 57.61 -19.52
C VAL A 344 34.33 57.92 -18.05
N THR A 345 34.64 59.16 -17.72
CA THR A 345 34.29 59.94 -16.53
C THR A 345 33.59 59.14 -15.41
N SER A 346 34.38 58.72 -14.43
CA SER A 346 33.96 58.03 -13.21
C SER A 346 32.73 58.67 -12.55
N ALA A 347 31.65 57.91 -12.43
CA ALA A 347 30.55 58.22 -11.52
C ALA A 347 30.99 57.91 -10.06
N PRO A 348 30.50 58.66 -9.05
CA PRO A 348 31.03 58.57 -7.70
C PRO A 348 30.49 57.33 -6.95
N SER A 349 31.36 56.57 -6.28
CA SER A 349 31.02 55.43 -5.40
C SER A 349 30.16 55.85 -4.18
N PRO A 350 29.40 54.95 -3.53
CA PRO A 350 28.42 55.26 -2.46
C PRO A 350 28.96 56.08 -1.26
N GLY A 351 30.29 56.09 -1.05
CA GLY A 351 30.96 56.89 -0.02
C GLY A 351 31.23 58.35 -0.38
N SER A 352 30.93 58.81 -1.60
CA SER A 352 31.40 60.09 -2.14
C SER A 352 30.30 61.14 -2.42
N LEU A 353 29.04 60.83 -2.10
CA LEU A 353 27.98 61.83 -2.21
C LEU A 353 28.13 62.88 -1.09
N PRO A 354 28.09 64.19 -1.42
CA PRO A 354 28.26 65.25 -0.44
C PRO A 354 27.14 65.20 0.60
N ARG A 355 27.53 65.15 1.88
CA ARG A 355 26.60 65.09 3.04
C ARG A 355 26.31 66.46 3.65
N ARG A 356 27.09 67.47 3.29
CA ARG A 356 26.99 68.86 3.77
C ARG A 356 27.35 69.82 2.64
N TYR A 357 26.89 71.06 2.73
CA TYR A 357 27.35 72.14 1.86
C TYR A 357 28.76 72.56 2.29
N THR A 358 29.63 72.82 1.33
CA THR A 358 31.03 73.18 1.59
C THR A 358 31.37 74.49 0.90
N HIS A 359 32.08 75.38 1.59
CA HIS A 359 32.50 76.71 1.13
C HIS A 359 31.32 77.65 0.76
N ARG A 360 31.35 78.89 1.24
CA ARG A 360 30.36 79.92 0.87
C ARG A 360 30.79 80.62 -0.41
N ARG A 361 29.85 80.81 -1.34
CA ARG A 361 30.00 81.70 -2.50
C ARG A 361 29.34 83.03 -2.17
N MET A 362 29.67 84.07 -2.93
CA MET A 362 29.06 85.40 -2.73
C MET A 362 27.52 85.35 -2.75
N ALA A 363 26.93 84.53 -3.62
CA ALA A 363 25.49 84.32 -3.69
C ALA A 363 24.88 83.74 -2.38
N ASP A 364 25.62 82.93 -1.63
CA ASP A 364 25.15 82.39 -0.35
C ASP A 364 25.26 83.41 0.79
N VAL A 365 26.27 84.29 0.74
CA VAL A 365 26.41 85.42 1.67
C VAL A 365 25.30 86.44 1.43
N LEU A 366 25.03 86.78 0.17
CA LEU A 366 23.91 87.64 -0.21
C LEU A 366 22.57 87.04 0.22
N LEU A 367 22.38 85.73 0.06
CA LEU A 367 21.19 85.03 0.55
C LEU A 367 21.10 85.04 2.09
N GLY A 368 22.22 84.87 2.78
CA GLY A 368 22.31 84.94 4.24
C GLY A 368 21.98 86.33 4.80
N LEU A 369 22.23 87.40 4.03
CA LEU A 369 21.85 88.77 4.37
C LEU A 369 20.39 89.09 4.00
N LEU A 370 19.89 88.52 2.89
CA LEU A 370 18.49 88.67 2.46
C LEU A 370 17.49 88.11 3.47
N LEU A 371 17.83 87.04 4.20
CA LEU A 371 16.91 86.38 5.12
C LEU A 371 16.55 87.21 6.38
N PRO A 372 17.50 87.79 7.14
CA PRO A 372 17.17 88.73 8.21
C PRO A 372 16.51 90.00 7.65
N LEU A 373 16.87 90.46 6.45
CA LEU A 373 16.22 91.61 5.81
C LEU A 373 14.75 91.34 5.47
N ALA A 374 14.43 90.14 4.98
CA ALA A 374 13.06 89.71 4.66
C ALA A 374 12.15 89.61 5.90
N VAL A 375 12.72 89.45 7.09
CA VAL A 375 11.98 89.42 8.36
C VAL A 375 11.96 90.80 9.02
N LEU A 376 13.09 91.50 9.05
CA LEU A 376 13.26 92.78 9.75
C LEU A 376 12.69 93.96 8.98
N ALA A 377 12.75 93.99 7.64
CA ALA A 377 12.25 95.13 6.87
C ALA A 377 10.72 95.28 6.97
N PRO A 378 9.90 94.21 6.82
CA PRO A 378 8.46 94.31 7.07
C PRO A 378 8.11 94.56 8.55
N ALA A 379 8.92 94.05 9.50
CA ALA A 379 8.75 94.33 10.93
C ALA A 379 9.00 95.80 11.26
N ALA A 380 10.05 96.40 10.69
CA ALA A 380 10.36 97.82 10.85
C ALA A 380 9.26 98.69 10.21
N LEU A 381 8.75 98.32 9.03
CA LEU A 381 7.62 99.01 8.39
C LEU A 381 6.32 98.94 9.21
N ALA A 382 6.09 97.82 9.92
CA ALA A 382 4.95 97.64 10.81
C ALA A 382 5.05 98.46 12.11
N LEU A 383 6.27 98.61 12.65
CA LEU A 383 6.54 99.37 13.89
C LEU A 383 6.37 100.88 13.75
N VAL A 384 6.48 101.42 12.53
CA VAL A 384 6.36 102.86 12.25
C VAL A 384 4.92 103.23 11.80
N GLU A 385 3.95 102.31 11.92
CA GLU A 385 2.55 102.48 11.47
C GLU A 385 2.38 102.99 10.02
N LEU A 386 3.41 102.85 9.18
CA LEU A 386 3.43 103.46 7.85
C LEU A 386 2.59 102.72 6.81
N VAL A 387 2.06 101.53 7.14
CA VAL A 387 1.39 100.63 6.19
C VAL A 387 0.33 99.76 6.87
N SER A 388 -0.80 99.49 6.18
CA SER A 388 -1.93 98.75 6.77
C SER A 388 -1.56 97.27 7.07
N PRO A 389 -2.25 96.62 8.03
CA PRO A 389 -1.98 95.22 8.40
C PRO A 389 -2.02 94.25 7.21
N LEU A 390 -2.91 94.51 6.23
CA LEU A 390 -3.02 93.74 5.00
C LEU A 390 -1.77 93.88 4.12
N VAL A 391 -1.26 95.10 3.94
CA VAL A 391 -0.06 95.35 3.12
C VAL A 391 1.18 94.81 3.81
N THR A 392 1.26 94.89 5.13
CA THR A 392 2.31 94.26 5.94
C THR A 392 2.30 92.74 5.75
N ALA A 393 1.14 92.08 5.85
CA ALA A 393 1.01 90.64 5.62
C ALA A 393 1.40 90.21 4.18
N VAL A 394 0.98 90.98 3.17
CA VAL A 394 1.37 90.75 1.76
C VAL A 394 2.88 90.97 1.56
N SER A 395 3.48 91.95 2.25
CA SER A 395 4.91 92.23 2.20
C SER A 395 5.75 91.11 2.84
N TYR A 396 5.30 90.56 3.98
CA TYR A 396 5.90 89.35 4.56
C TYR A 396 5.77 88.16 3.61
N GLY A 397 4.58 87.94 3.03
CA GLY A 397 4.37 86.85 2.06
C GLY A 397 5.24 86.99 0.81
N GLY A 398 5.37 88.21 0.27
CA GLY A 398 6.17 88.51 -0.91
C GLY A 398 7.68 88.35 -0.66
N THR A 399 8.20 88.89 0.44
CA THR A 399 9.62 88.79 0.80
C THR A 399 10.02 87.36 1.17
N LEU A 400 9.17 86.62 1.89
CA LEU A 400 9.38 85.19 2.14
C LEU A 400 9.29 84.36 0.85
N GLY A 401 8.38 84.71 -0.06
CA GLY A 401 8.27 84.10 -1.39
C GLY A 401 9.51 84.30 -2.26
N VAL A 402 10.03 85.54 -2.33
CA VAL A 402 11.28 85.88 -3.04
C VAL A 402 12.47 85.19 -2.38
N THR A 403 12.54 85.14 -1.05
CA THR A 403 13.60 84.45 -0.31
C THR A 403 13.56 82.94 -0.55
N ALA A 404 12.37 82.32 -0.58
CA ALA A 404 12.20 80.91 -0.89
C ALA A 404 12.59 80.59 -2.35
N LEU A 405 12.22 81.47 -3.30
CA LEU A 405 12.54 81.30 -4.72
C LEU A 405 14.05 81.47 -4.98
N THR A 406 14.67 82.49 -4.38
CA THR A 406 16.12 82.72 -4.46
C THR A 406 16.88 81.58 -3.81
N THR A 407 16.48 81.13 -2.61
CA THR A 407 17.02 79.93 -1.94
C THR A 407 16.93 78.69 -2.84
N ARG A 408 15.79 78.47 -3.48
CA ARG A 408 15.59 77.34 -4.40
C ARG A 408 16.50 77.45 -5.63
N ARG A 409 16.67 78.65 -6.18
CA ARG A 409 17.51 78.92 -7.35
C ARG A 409 19.00 78.76 -7.02
N THR A 410 19.49 79.37 -5.95
CA THR A 410 20.90 79.30 -5.53
C THR A 410 21.29 77.89 -5.08
N ARG A 411 20.47 77.23 -4.26
CA ARG A 411 20.62 75.79 -3.92
C ARG A 411 20.57 74.92 -5.19
N GLY A 412 19.73 75.30 -6.14
CA GLY A 412 19.60 74.63 -7.43
C GLY A 412 20.89 74.65 -8.27
N THR A 413 21.72 75.67 -8.10
CA THR A 413 22.99 75.86 -8.84
C THR A 413 24.21 75.26 -8.15
N ARG A 414 24.10 74.88 -6.86
CA ARG A 414 25.16 74.23 -6.07
C ARG A 414 25.58 72.90 -6.69
N GLN A 415 26.89 72.68 -6.75
CA GLN A 415 27.48 71.45 -7.28
C GLN A 415 27.04 70.23 -6.46
N GLU A 416 26.93 70.37 -5.14
CA GLU A 416 26.52 69.32 -4.21
C GLU A 416 25.07 68.86 -4.49
N THR A 417 24.17 69.81 -4.75
CA THR A 417 22.76 69.52 -5.04
C THR A 417 22.53 69.07 -6.47
N ARG A 418 23.39 69.47 -7.43
CA ARG A 418 23.40 68.96 -8.80
C ARG A 418 23.94 67.52 -8.86
N ALA A 419 25.01 67.22 -8.15
CA ALA A 419 25.62 65.89 -8.07
C ALA A 419 24.64 64.83 -7.52
N VAL A 420 23.96 65.13 -6.40
CA VAL A 420 22.96 64.22 -5.84
C VAL A 420 21.74 64.04 -6.77
N ARG A 421 21.30 65.10 -7.47
CA ARG A 421 20.19 65.00 -8.44
C ARG A 421 20.58 64.18 -9.68
N ALA A 422 21.77 64.40 -10.23
CA ALA A 422 22.29 63.65 -11.38
C ALA A 422 22.47 62.15 -11.04
N HIS A 423 22.99 61.86 -9.86
CA HIS A 423 23.12 60.48 -9.38
C HIS A 423 21.74 59.81 -9.17
N LEU A 424 20.76 60.52 -8.61
CA LEU A 424 19.40 60.01 -8.48
C LEU A 424 18.70 59.77 -9.84
N SER A 425 18.97 60.59 -10.86
CA SER A 425 18.46 60.31 -12.23
C SER A 425 19.11 59.07 -12.83
N GLN A 426 20.43 58.92 -12.70
CA GLN A 426 21.15 57.72 -13.17
C GLN A 426 20.63 56.45 -12.49
N LEU A 427 20.43 56.48 -11.17
CA LEU A 427 19.88 55.33 -10.44
C LEU A 427 18.43 55.01 -10.85
N ARG A 428 17.61 56.02 -11.18
CA ARG A 428 16.24 55.80 -11.69
C ARG A 428 16.25 55.15 -13.07
N GLU A 429 17.18 55.54 -13.92
CA GLU A 429 17.37 54.93 -15.24
C GLU A 429 17.88 53.49 -15.12
N LYS A 430 18.88 53.25 -14.25
CA LYS A 430 19.35 51.91 -13.86
C LYS A 430 18.19 51.03 -13.35
N ARG A 431 17.30 51.58 -12.51
CA ARG A 431 16.09 50.89 -12.05
C ARG A 431 15.15 50.52 -13.21
N ARG A 432 14.90 51.44 -14.15
CA ARG A 432 14.05 51.15 -15.32
C ARG A 432 14.65 50.03 -16.17
N ALA A 433 15.97 50.05 -16.40
CA ALA A 433 16.67 49.00 -17.13
C ALA A 433 16.58 47.63 -16.43
N THR A 434 16.55 47.57 -15.09
CA THR A 434 16.39 46.31 -14.34
C THR A 434 14.98 45.74 -14.34
N LEU A 435 13.94 46.53 -14.61
CA LEU A 435 12.54 46.06 -14.55
C LEU A 435 12.19 45.07 -15.67
N GLY A 436 12.79 45.21 -16.86
CA GLY A 436 12.56 44.27 -17.98
C GLY A 436 12.99 42.83 -17.66
N PRO A 437 14.24 42.61 -17.22
CA PRO A 437 14.72 41.30 -16.76
C PRO A 437 13.90 40.71 -15.60
N VAL A 438 13.43 41.54 -14.66
CA VAL A 438 12.56 41.08 -13.56
C VAL A 438 11.24 40.52 -14.10
N ARG A 439 10.56 41.25 -15.00
CA ARG A 439 9.32 40.77 -15.63
C ARG A 439 9.54 39.46 -16.40
N THR A 440 10.67 39.34 -17.08
CA THR A 440 11.04 38.12 -17.82
C THR A 440 11.26 36.94 -16.87
N ALA A 441 11.92 37.16 -15.72
CA ALA A 441 12.08 36.14 -14.70
C ALA A 441 10.75 35.74 -14.05
N ASP A 442 9.84 36.69 -13.80
CA ASP A 442 8.50 36.39 -13.28
C ASP A 442 7.66 35.58 -14.28
N GLN A 443 7.76 35.90 -15.57
CA GLN A 443 7.14 35.12 -16.62
C GLN A 443 7.71 33.70 -16.69
N LEU A 444 9.03 33.54 -16.63
CA LEU A 444 9.68 32.23 -16.62
C LEU A 444 9.24 31.38 -15.42
N ARG A 445 9.09 31.98 -14.23
CA ARG A 445 8.57 31.27 -13.04
C ARG A 445 7.13 30.81 -13.25
N ARG A 446 6.27 31.64 -13.87
CA ARG A 446 4.89 31.26 -14.19
C ARG A 446 4.84 30.10 -15.18
N GLU A 447 5.61 30.17 -16.27
CA GLU A 447 5.74 29.08 -17.26
C GLU A 447 6.19 27.77 -16.58
N GLN A 448 7.15 27.84 -15.66
CA GLN A 448 7.61 26.67 -14.90
C GLN A 448 6.52 26.10 -13.98
N GLN A 449 5.79 26.96 -13.26
CA GLN A 449 4.70 26.54 -12.37
C GLN A 449 3.54 25.88 -13.15
N GLU A 450 3.16 26.45 -14.30
CA GLU A 450 2.14 25.88 -15.17
C GLU A 450 2.57 24.51 -15.72
N PHE A 451 3.83 24.38 -16.12
CA PHE A 451 4.41 23.12 -16.57
C PHE A 451 4.41 22.06 -15.45
N ASP A 452 4.88 22.40 -14.25
CA ASP A 452 4.92 21.49 -13.12
C ASP A 452 3.51 21.07 -12.67
N ALA A 453 2.52 21.98 -12.73
CA ALA A 453 1.11 21.67 -12.48
C ALA A 453 0.54 20.70 -13.53
N SER A 454 0.86 20.89 -14.81
CA SER A 454 0.45 19.98 -15.88
C SER A 454 1.07 18.59 -15.72
N GLU A 455 2.34 18.49 -15.32
CA GLU A 455 2.98 17.21 -15.03
C GLU A 455 2.40 16.51 -13.80
N ALA A 456 1.98 17.27 -12.77
CA ALA A 456 1.29 16.72 -11.61
C ALA A 456 -0.09 16.15 -11.99
N ASP A 457 -0.87 16.87 -12.81
CA ASP A 457 -2.15 16.38 -13.31
C ASP A 457 -1.98 15.13 -14.18
N ARG A 458 -1.01 15.13 -15.10
CA ARG A 458 -0.67 13.95 -15.92
C ARG A 458 -0.34 12.72 -15.07
N LYS A 459 0.48 12.89 -14.02
CA LYS A 459 0.80 11.79 -13.08
C LYS A 459 -0.42 11.29 -12.33
N SER A 460 -1.30 12.18 -11.89
CA SER A 460 -2.57 11.82 -11.26
C SER A 460 -3.46 10.99 -12.22
N GLN A 461 -3.56 11.41 -13.48
CA GLN A 461 -4.29 10.68 -14.51
C GLN A 461 -3.69 9.30 -14.79
N LEU A 462 -2.36 9.17 -14.80
CA LEU A 462 -1.66 7.88 -14.93
C LEU A 462 -2.03 6.92 -13.79
N THR A 463 -1.97 7.39 -12.53
CA THR A 463 -2.36 6.58 -11.36
C THR A 463 -3.83 6.17 -11.44
N ALA A 464 -4.71 7.08 -11.87
CA ALA A 464 -6.13 6.79 -12.05
C ALA A 464 -6.37 5.74 -13.16
N ALA A 465 -5.60 5.81 -14.26
CA ALA A 465 -5.65 4.85 -15.35
C ALA A 465 -5.17 3.45 -14.91
N GLN A 466 -4.06 3.37 -14.17
CA GLN A 466 -3.53 2.12 -13.59
C GLN A 466 -4.57 1.48 -12.65
N THR A 467 -5.10 2.27 -11.71
CA THR A 467 -6.14 1.81 -10.77
C THR A 467 -7.39 1.31 -11.50
N LYS A 468 -7.82 1.99 -12.57
CA LYS A 468 -8.97 1.57 -13.39
C LYS A 468 -8.71 0.24 -14.09
N LEU A 469 -7.50 0.04 -14.58
CA LEU A 469 -7.08 -1.19 -15.25
C LEU A 469 -7.07 -2.37 -14.27
N GLU A 470 -6.50 -2.19 -13.07
CA GLU A 470 -6.52 -3.19 -12.00
C GLU A 470 -7.94 -3.58 -11.58
N ARG A 471 -8.83 -2.59 -11.38
CA ARG A 471 -10.24 -2.84 -11.08
C ARG A 471 -10.94 -3.64 -12.17
N THR A 472 -10.61 -3.37 -13.44
CA THR A 472 -11.18 -4.10 -14.58
C THR A 472 -10.67 -5.54 -14.62
N HIS A 473 -9.37 -5.73 -14.37
CA HIS A 473 -8.76 -7.05 -14.24
C HIS A 473 -9.40 -7.87 -13.10
N GLN A 474 -9.49 -7.31 -11.89
CA GLN A 474 -10.13 -7.97 -10.74
C GLN A 474 -11.58 -8.36 -11.02
N LYS A 475 -12.35 -7.50 -11.71
CA LYS A 475 -13.71 -7.81 -12.15
C LYS A 475 -13.73 -9.00 -13.11
N ALA A 476 -12.83 -9.04 -14.09
CA ALA A 476 -12.77 -10.12 -15.08
C ALA A 476 -12.45 -11.47 -14.42
N VAL A 477 -11.44 -11.51 -13.55
CA VAL A 477 -11.05 -12.73 -12.81
C VAL A 477 -12.18 -13.20 -11.89
N LYS A 478 -12.80 -12.28 -11.15
CA LYS A 478 -13.94 -12.60 -10.28
C LYS A 478 -15.14 -13.16 -11.06
N MET A 479 -15.41 -12.62 -12.24
CA MET A 479 -16.48 -13.13 -13.11
C MET A 479 -16.16 -14.53 -13.66
N ALA A 480 -14.91 -14.78 -14.06
CA ALA A 480 -14.46 -16.11 -14.49
C ALA A 480 -14.61 -17.14 -13.36
N GLU A 481 -14.17 -16.80 -12.15
CA GLU A 481 -14.28 -17.67 -10.97
C GLU A 481 -15.73 -17.92 -10.59
N LYS A 482 -16.57 -16.88 -10.56
CA LYS A 482 -18.00 -17.01 -10.28
C LYS A 482 -18.68 -17.95 -11.28
N LYS A 483 -18.37 -17.80 -12.58
CA LYS A 483 -18.91 -18.67 -13.63
C LYS A 483 -18.45 -20.12 -13.44
N LYS A 484 -17.17 -20.33 -13.12
CA LYS A 484 -16.60 -21.66 -12.82
C LYS A 484 -17.39 -22.35 -11.70
N VAL A 485 -17.58 -21.66 -10.58
CA VAL A 485 -18.29 -22.20 -9.41
C VAL A 485 -19.74 -22.53 -9.75
N GLN A 486 -20.45 -21.65 -10.47
CA GLN A 486 -21.83 -21.89 -10.88
C GLN A 486 -21.95 -23.12 -11.80
N ASP A 487 -21.09 -23.22 -12.81
CA ASP A 487 -21.10 -24.33 -13.76
C ASP A 487 -20.69 -25.66 -13.07
N GLN A 488 -19.71 -25.63 -12.14
CA GLN A 488 -19.32 -26.79 -11.33
C GLN A 488 -20.46 -27.25 -10.42
N GLN A 489 -21.14 -26.33 -9.73
CA GLN A 489 -22.29 -26.66 -8.88
C GLN A 489 -23.46 -27.28 -9.66
N ALA A 490 -23.66 -26.88 -10.92
CA ALA A 490 -24.66 -27.51 -11.79
C ALA A 490 -24.25 -28.96 -12.14
N ILE A 491 -22.98 -29.16 -12.51
CA ILE A 491 -22.43 -30.49 -12.84
C ILE A 491 -22.45 -31.41 -11.61
N ASP A 492 -22.08 -30.92 -10.42
CA ASP A 492 -22.07 -31.71 -9.19
C ASP A 492 -23.48 -32.16 -8.80
N ARG A 493 -24.50 -31.33 -9.05
CA ARG A 493 -25.91 -31.71 -8.91
C ARG A 493 -26.31 -32.82 -9.89
N GLU A 494 -25.86 -32.75 -11.14
CA GLU A 494 -26.07 -33.82 -12.13
C GLU A 494 -25.41 -35.13 -11.64
N ILE A 495 -24.15 -35.09 -11.19
CA ILE A 495 -23.41 -36.25 -10.66
C ILE A 495 -24.13 -36.87 -9.45
N ALA A 496 -24.55 -36.05 -8.49
CA ALA A 496 -25.26 -36.51 -7.29
C ALA A 496 -26.56 -37.24 -7.65
N SER A 497 -27.26 -36.78 -8.69
CA SER A 497 -28.51 -37.40 -9.15
C SER A 497 -28.31 -38.75 -9.87
N LEU A 498 -27.13 -38.99 -10.47
CA LEU A 498 -26.87 -40.21 -11.25
C LEU A 498 -26.98 -41.48 -10.41
N ALA A 499 -26.52 -41.47 -9.15
CA ALA A 499 -26.58 -42.65 -8.29
C ALA A 499 -28.02 -43.10 -8.03
N GLY A 500 -28.92 -42.14 -7.80
CA GLY A 500 -30.36 -42.40 -7.65
C GLY A 500 -31.00 -42.89 -8.94
N GLN A 501 -30.72 -42.21 -10.06
CA GLN A 501 -31.23 -42.60 -11.39
C GLN A 501 -30.77 -44.02 -11.79
N ARG A 502 -29.52 -44.37 -11.47
CA ARG A 502 -28.98 -45.71 -11.69
C ARG A 502 -29.78 -46.75 -10.92
N ARG A 503 -30.01 -46.53 -9.63
CA ARG A 503 -30.80 -47.44 -8.78
C ARG A 503 -32.21 -47.63 -9.33
N THR A 504 -32.90 -46.53 -9.63
CA THR A 504 -34.25 -46.59 -10.21
C THR A 504 -34.28 -47.34 -11.55
N SER A 505 -33.25 -47.16 -12.39
CA SER A 505 -33.16 -47.86 -13.68
C SER A 505 -32.94 -49.36 -13.52
N LEU A 506 -32.08 -49.77 -12.58
CA LEU A 506 -31.86 -51.18 -12.24
C LEU A 506 -33.12 -51.81 -11.63
N ASP A 507 -33.78 -51.14 -10.69
CA ASP A 507 -35.00 -51.63 -10.05
C ASP A 507 -36.14 -51.81 -11.07
N ARG A 508 -36.31 -50.83 -11.96
CA ARG A 508 -37.30 -50.90 -13.04
C ARG A 508 -37.00 -52.04 -14.02
N ALA A 509 -35.73 -52.20 -14.40
CA ALA A 509 -35.33 -53.30 -15.27
C ALA A 509 -35.54 -54.67 -14.62
N LEU A 510 -35.24 -54.81 -13.31
CA LEU A 510 -35.50 -56.03 -12.55
C LEU A 510 -37.00 -56.33 -12.47
N ALA A 511 -37.82 -55.33 -12.18
CA ALA A 511 -39.28 -55.47 -12.14
C ALA A 511 -39.84 -55.96 -13.50
N ASN A 512 -39.37 -55.35 -14.60
CA ASN A 512 -39.74 -55.77 -15.95
C ASN A 512 -39.29 -57.22 -16.24
N HIS A 513 -38.05 -57.59 -15.86
CA HIS A 513 -37.55 -58.95 -16.07
C HIS A 513 -38.32 -59.99 -15.25
N ARG A 514 -38.67 -59.68 -14.00
CA ARG A 514 -39.51 -60.54 -13.16
C ARG A 514 -40.90 -60.72 -13.75
N LYS A 515 -41.48 -59.64 -14.29
CA LYS A 515 -42.78 -59.69 -14.98
C LYS A 515 -42.70 -60.58 -16.23
N GLU A 516 -41.69 -60.39 -17.09
CA GLU A 516 -41.44 -61.23 -18.27
C GLU A 516 -41.36 -62.73 -17.90
N PHE A 517 -40.67 -63.05 -16.79
CA PHE A 517 -40.56 -64.42 -16.29
C PHE A 517 -41.89 -64.98 -15.80
N ILE A 518 -42.62 -64.23 -14.97
CA ILE A 518 -43.91 -64.65 -14.41
C ILE A 518 -44.91 -64.88 -15.54
N ASP A 519 -45.03 -63.95 -16.49
CA ASP A 519 -45.90 -64.07 -17.66
C ASP A 519 -45.52 -65.31 -18.50
N GLY A 520 -44.22 -65.59 -18.64
CA GLY A 520 -43.71 -66.79 -19.30
C GLY A 520 -44.11 -68.09 -18.60
N GLU A 521 -44.03 -68.17 -17.28
CA GLU A 521 -44.44 -69.36 -16.50
C GLU A 521 -45.96 -69.54 -16.51
N LEU A 522 -46.73 -68.45 -16.42
CA LEU A 522 -48.19 -68.49 -16.49
C LEU A 522 -48.69 -68.99 -17.85
N ARG A 523 -48.00 -68.66 -18.95
CA ARG A 523 -48.30 -69.20 -20.29
C ARG A 523 -48.05 -70.71 -20.40
N LYS A 524 -47.15 -71.27 -19.58
CA LYS A 524 -46.88 -72.72 -19.53
C LYS A 524 -47.89 -73.47 -18.68
N ALA A 525 -48.48 -72.82 -17.67
CA ALA A 525 -49.48 -73.41 -16.78
C ALA A 525 -50.83 -73.58 -17.48
N ARG A 526 -51.03 -74.72 -18.14
CA ARG A 526 -52.28 -75.06 -18.85
C ARG A 526 -53.38 -75.49 -17.88
N LEU A 527 -54.59 -75.08 -18.19
CA LEU A 527 -55.79 -75.46 -17.45
C LEU A 527 -56.13 -76.94 -17.70
N HIS A 528 -56.17 -77.76 -16.64
CA HIS A 528 -56.50 -79.18 -16.74
C HIS A 528 -57.44 -79.63 -15.62
N GLU A 529 -58.40 -80.50 -15.94
CA GLU A 529 -59.46 -80.98 -15.02
C GLU A 529 -58.90 -81.57 -13.72
N LYS A 530 -57.81 -82.34 -13.81
CA LYS A 530 -57.14 -82.96 -12.66
C LYS A 530 -56.63 -81.97 -11.59
N GLU A 531 -56.43 -80.71 -11.94
CA GLU A 531 -55.91 -79.69 -11.01
C GLU A 531 -57.01 -78.88 -10.30
N LEU A 532 -58.28 -79.13 -10.65
CA LEU A 532 -59.44 -78.33 -10.21
C LEU A 532 -60.55 -79.22 -9.66
N THR A 533 -60.68 -79.27 -8.34
CA THR A 533 -61.77 -79.98 -7.67
C THR A 533 -63.12 -79.30 -7.96
N GLY A 534 -64.05 -79.99 -8.62
CA GLY A 534 -65.40 -79.46 -8.92
C GLY A 534 -65.57 -78.74 -10.27
N ILE A 535 -64.53 -78.72 -11.12
CA ILE A 535 -64.57 -78.23 -12.51
C ILE A 535 -64.28 -79.41 -13.43
N GLY A 536 -65.32 -79.95 -14.07
CA GLY A 536 -65.20 -81.11 -14.97
C GLY A 536 -64.72 -80.75 -16.39
N ARG A 537 -64.42 -81.78 -17.19
CA ARG A 537 -63.88 -81.69 -18.56
C ARG A 537 -64.65 -80.75 -19.48
N SER A 538 -65.98 -80.78 -19.42
CA SER A 538 -66.86 -79.95 -20.27
C SER A 538 -66.70 -78.45 -20.02
N LEU A 539 -66.49 -78.05 -18.76
CA LEU A 539 -66.29 -76.66 -18.39
C LEU A 539 -64.87 -76.17 -18.75
N VAL A 540 -63.86 -77.03 -18.63
CA VAL A 540 -62.49 -76.74 -19.12
C VAL A 540 -62.49 -76.54 -20.64
N GLN A 541 -63.25 -77.34 -21.40
CA GLN A 541 -63.42 -77.16 -22.84
C GLN A 541 -64.15 -75.86 -23.20
N ALA A 542 -65.19 -75.49 -22.46
CA ALA A 542 -65.90 -74.22 -22.63
C ALA A 542 -65.00 -73.01 -22.37
N LEU A 543 -64.15 -73.08 -21.34
CA LEU A 543 -63.11 -72.08 -21.05
C LEU A 543 -62.09 -71.97 -22.19
N ALA A 544 -61.60 -73.11 -22.68
CA ALA A 544 -60.62 -73.16 -23.77
C ALA A 544 -61.19 -72.65 -25.11
N ALA A 545 -62.49 -72.85 -25.36
CA ALA A 545 -63.20 -72.35 -26.55
C ALA A 545 -63.34 -70.81 -26.54
N GLN A 546 -63.44 -70.21 -25.35
CA GLN A 546 -63.48 -68.75 -25.16
C GLN A 546 -62.08 -68.12 -25.02
N GLY A 547 -61.01 -68.91 -25.22
CA GLY A 547 -59.63 -68.44 -25.21
C GLY A 547 -58.92 -68.53 -23.85
N VAL A 548 -59.56 -69.08 -22.82
CA VAL A 548 -58.95 -69.28 -21.49
C VAL A 548 -58.34 -70.69 -21.42
N ARG A 549 -57.05 -70.81 -21.78
CA ARG A 549 -56.35 -72.10 -21.87
C ARG A 549 -55.22 -72.23 -20.84
N THR A 550 -54.71 -71.12 -20.35
CA THR A 550 -53.56 -71.03 -19.46
C THR A 550 -53.82 -70.04 -18.34
N ALA A 551 -52.99 -70.09 -17.31
CA ALA A 551 -52.98 -69.09 -16.26
C ALA A 551 -52.55 -67.70 -16.76
N ALA A 552 -52.11 -67.52 -18.01
CA ALA A 552 -51.84 -66.18 -18.58
C ALA A 552 -53.06 -65.54 -19.27
N ASP A 553 -54.11 -66.31 -19.61
CA ASP A 553 -55.17 -65.84 -20.52
C ASP A 553 -56.28 -65.02 -19.82
N PHE A 554 -56.25 -64.96 -18.50
CA PHE A 554 -57.11 -64.13 -17.69
C PHE A 554 -56.27 -63.34 -16.67
N THR A 555 -56.88 -62.54 -15.80
CA THR A 555 -56.17 -61.78 -14.74
C THR A 555 -56.80 -62.00 -13.37
N GLY A 556 -58.08 -62.34 -13.34
CA GLY A 556 -58.84 -62.70 -12.14
C GLY A 556 -60.30 -62.92 -12.50
N ILE A 557 -61.16 -63.09 -11.50
CA ILE A 557 -62.59 -63.32 -11.69
C ILE A 557 -63.39 -62.32 -10.85
N THR A 558 -64.38 -61.66 -11.47
CA THR A 558 -65.29 -60.73 -10.80
C THR A 558 -66.61 -61.43 -10.51
N LEU A 559 -67.02 -61.45 -9.25
CA LEU A 559 -68.32 -61.99 -8.85
C LEU A 559 -69.39 -60.91 -9.01
N VAL A 560 -70.50 -61.23 -9.69
CA VAL A 560 -71.63 -60.34 -9.90
C VAL A 560 -72.90 -61.03 -9.37
N SER A 561 -73.65 -60.33 -8.52
CA SER A 561 -74.93 -60.81 -8.01
C SER A 561 -76.08 -60.30 -8.88
N ALA A 562 -76.95 -61.18 -9.35
CA ALA A 562 -78.19 -60.78 -10.01
C ALA A 562 -79.25 -60.55 -8.92
N GLY A 563 -79.71 -59.31 -8.72
CA GLY A 563 -80.62 -58.90 -7.65
C GLY A 563 -82.07 -59.41 -7.77
N GLY A 564 -82.28 -60.68 -8.14
CA GLY A 564 -83.58 -61.35 -8.25
C GLY A 564 -83.92 -62.25 -7.05
N ARG A 565 -85.10 -62.87 -7.07
CA ARG A 565 -85.71 -63.68 -5.98
C ARG A 565 -84.89 -64.91 -5.52
N TYR A 566 -83.82 -65.23 -6.24
CA TYR A 566 -82.80 -66.21 -5.86
C TYR A 566 -81.43 -65.51 -5.99
N ASN A 567 -80.65 -65.44 -4.90
CA ASN A 567 -79.32 -64.81 -4.84
C ASN A 567 -78.27 -65.62 -5.62
N ASN A 568 -78.40 -65.68 -6.94
CA ASN A 568 -77.47 -66.41 -7.80
C ASN A 568 -76.28 -65.52 -8.17
N VAL A 569 -75.11 -65.84 -7.61
CA VAL A 569 -73.84 -65.16 -7.90
C VAL A 569 -73.14 -65.84 -9.08
N THR A 570 -72.85 -65.07 -10.13
CA THR A 570 -72.15 -65.54 -11.35
C THR A 570 -70.74 -64.97 -11.39
N GLY A 571 -69.76 -65.80 -11.75
CA GLY A 571 -68.37 -65.36 -11.90
C GLY A 571 -68.04 -64.99 -13.35
N LEU A 572 -67.68 -63.73 -13.58
CA LEU A 572 -67.18 -63.23 -14.86
C LEU A 572 -65.66 -63.31 -14.87
N ILE A 573 -65.07 -63.95 -15.88
CA ILE A 573 -63.62 -64.05 -16.00
C ILE A 573 -63.08 -62.80 -16.68
N ASN A 574 -62.13 -62.13 -16.04
CA ASN A 574 -61.43 -60.99 -16.63
C ASN A 574 -60.31 -61.52 -17.52
N ALA A 575 -60.52 -61.58 -18.83
CA ALA A 575 -59.52 -62.00 -19.80
C ALA A 575 -58.30 -61.05 -19.79
N ALA A 576 -57.14 -61.57 -20.19
CA ALA A 576 -55.90 -60.80 -20.21
C ALA A 576 -55.89 -59.66 -21.26
N ASP A 577 -56.76 -59.75 -22.26
CA ASP A 577 -57.02 -58.70 -23.25
C ASP A 577 -58.03 -57.64 -22.77
N GLY A 578 -58.51 -57.73 -21.52
CA GLY A 578 -59.43 -56.78 -20.91
C GLY A 578 -60.91 -57.10 -21.09
N ARG A 579 -61.27 -58.15 -21.86
CA ARG A 579 -62.67 -58.59 -21.98
C ARG A 579 -63.15 -59.25 -20.69
N ARG A 580 -64.46 -59.14 -20.41
CA ARG A 580 -65.12 -59.93 -19.36
C ARG A 580 -65.89 -61.06 -20.02
N LEU A 581 -65.49 -62.30 -19.73
CA LEU A 581 -66.08 -63.50 -20.31
C LEU A 581 -67.12 -64.06 -19.32
N ASP A 582 -68.37 -64.11 -19.76
CA ASP A 582 -69.43 -64.84 -19.07
C ASP A 582 -69.49 -66.27 -19.62
N ILE A 583 -69.22 -67.25 -18.76
CA ILE A 583 -69.20 -68.66 -19.14
C ILE A 583 -70.26 -69.39 -18.33
N LYS A 584 -71.25 -69.89 -19.06
CA LYS A 584 -72.39 -70.61 -18.49
C LYS A 584 -71.92 -71.77 -17.60
N GLY A 585 -72.35 -71.76 -16.34
CA GLY A 585 -72.01 -72.79 -15.35
C GLY A 585 -70.87 -72.45 -14.40
N ILE A 586 -70.32 -71.23 -14.45
CA ILE A 586 -69.37 -70.70 -13.45
C ILE A 586 -70.13 -69.89 -12.39
N GLY A 587 -70.69 -70.61 -11.41
CA GLY A 587 -71.20 -70.00 -10.17
C GLY A 587 -70.06 -69.69 -9.18
N GLU A 588 -70.41 -69.06 -8.06
CA GLU A 588 -69.47 -68.59 -7.04
C GLU A 588 -68.37 -69.60 -6.62
N ASN A 589 -68.74 -70.85 -6.30
CA ASN A 589 -67.75 -71.86 -5.86
C ASN A 589 -66.75 -72.24 -6.95
N ARG A 590 -67.20 -72.33 -8.21
CA ARG A 590 -66.35 -72.64 -9.36
C ARG A 590 -65.46 -71.45 -9.73
N ALA A 591 -66.00 -70.24 -9.64
CA ALA A 591 -65.25 -69.00 -9.79
C ALA A 591 -64.12 -68.91 -8.74
N ARG A 592 -64.43 -69.10 -7.46
CA ARG A 592 -63.42 -69.11 -6.38
C ARG A 592 -62.37 -70.20 -6.58
N THR A 593 -62.76 -71.38 -7.06
CA THR A 593 -61.82 -72.49 -7.34
C THR A 593 -60.85 -72.14 -8.47
N LEU A 594 -61.35 -71.57 -9.56
CA LEU A 594 -60.56 -71.18 -10.72
C LEU A 594 -59.63 -69.99 -10.41
N ASP A 595 -60.12 -69.01 -9.66
CA ASP A 595 -59.32 -67.88 -9.19
C ASP A 595 -58.24 -68.31 -8.21
N ALA A 596 -58.56 -69.19 -7.25
CA ALA A 596 -57.59 -69.76 -6.32
C ALA A 596 -56.50 -70.57 -7.03
N TRP A 597 -56.84 -71.32 -8.09
CA TRP A 597 -55.84 -72.02 -8.91
C TRP A 597 -54.90 -71.04 -9.60
N ARG A 598 -55.43 -69.99 -10.23
CA ARG A 598 -54.62 -68.94 -10.85
C ARG A 598 -53.69 -68.28 -9.83
N ILE A 599 -54.21 -67.91 -8.67
CA ILE A 599 -53.44 -67.32 -7.57
C ILE A 599 -52.30 -68.26 -7.17
N ARG A 600 -52.54 -69.57 -7.03
CA ARG A 600 -51.48 -70.55 -6.75
C ARG A 600 -50.41 -70.59 -7.85
N GLN A 601 -50.79 -70.58 -9.12
CA GLN A 601 -49.84 -70.57 -10.23
C GLN A 601 -49.01 -69.28 -10.24
N HIS A 602 -49.64 -68.12 -10.02
CA HIS A 602 -48.97 -66.84 -9.92
C HIS A 602 -48.02 -66.79 -8.72
N THR A 603 -48.42 -67.28 -7.55
CA THR A 603 -47.58 -67.36 -6.35
C THR A 603 -46.38 -68.27 -6.58
N ARG A 604 -46.57 -69.43 -7.24
CA ARG A 604 -45.50 -70.36 -7.61
C ARG A 604 -44.53 -69.77 -8.64
N ALA A 605 -45.03 -69.01 -9.62
CA ALA A 605 -44.20 -68.30 -10.58
C ALA A 605 -43.44 -67.15 -9.91
N SER A 606 -44.09 -66.41 -9.01
CA SER A 606 -43.51 -65.29 -8.27
C SER A 606 -42.41 -65.73 -7.31
N SER A 607 -42.55 -66.88 -6.64
CA SER A 607 -41.52 -67.42 -5.74
C SER A 607 -40.29 -67.93 -6.49
N ARG A 608 -40.44 -68.32 -7.76
CA ARG A 608 -39.35 -68.74 -8.65
C ARG A 608 -38.79 -67.59 -9.51
N ALA A 609 -39.38 -66.40 -9.42
CA ALA A 609 -38.95 -65.26 -10.22
C ALA A 609 -37.52 -64.83 -9.86
N PRO A 610 -36.66 -64.52 -10.84
CA PRO A 610 -35.29 -64.10 -10.59
C PRO A 610 -35.21 -62.90 -9.64
N SER A 611 -34.30 -62.99 -8.66
CA SER A 611 -33.99 -61.90 -7.72
C SER A 611 -32.94 -60.92 -8.27
N SER A 612 -32.35 -61.23 -9.42
CA SER A 612 -31.31 -60.42 -10.05
C SER A 612 -31.50 -60.34 -11.56
N LEU A 613 -30.94 -59.28 -12.15
CA LEU A 613 -30.93 -59.07 -13.60
C LEU A 613 -29.90 -59.97 -14.28
N PRO A 614 -30.16 -60.42 -15.53
CA PRO A 614 -29.15 -61.06 -16.35
C PRO A 614 -27.91 -60.17 -16.51
N THR A 615 -26.73 -60.79 -16.45
CA THR A 615 -25.43 -60.10 -16.43
C THR A 615 -25.28 -59.10 -17.58
N THR A 616 -25.70 -59.47 -18.79
CA THR A 616 -25.61 -58.63 -19.99
C THR A 616 -26.48 -57.36 -19.90
N ARG A 617 -27.74 -57.48 -19.45
CA ARG A 617 -28.64 -56.33 -19.24
C ARG A 617 -28.11 -55.41 -18.14
N ARG A 618 -27.63 -55.98 -17.03
CA ARG A 618 -27.04 -55.21 -15.92
C ARG A 618 -25.78 -54.45 -16.38
N GLN A 619 -24.88 -55.12 -17.08
CA GLN A 619 -23.65 -54.50 -17.60
C GLN A 619 -23.95 -53.38 -18.60
N SER A 620 -24.95 -53.55 -19.47
CA SER A 620 -25.36 -52.49 -20.40
C SER A 620 -25.84 -51.22 -19.67
N ILE A 621 -26.62 -51.37 -18.60
CA ILE A 621 -27.10 -50.25 -17.79
C ILE A 621 -25.92 -49.58 -17.07
N GLU A 622 -25.08 -50.36 -16.40
CA GLU A 622 -23.89 -49.83 -15.69
C GLU A 622 -22.91 -49.13 -16.64
N ALA A 623 -22.70 -49.66 -17.85
CA ALA A 623 -21.84 -49.05 -18.86
C ALA A 623 -22.37 -47.68 -19.32
N ASP A 624 -23.69 -47.51 -19.43
CA ASP A 624 -24.29 -46.21 -19.77
C ASP A 624 -24.05 -45.16 -18.68
N PHE A 625 -24.29 -45.53 -17.42
CA PHE A 625 -24.04 -44.63 -16.29
C PHE A 625 -22.55 -44.30 -16.12
N THR A 626 -21.67 -45.27 -16.36
CA THR A 626 -20.22 -45.05 -16.36
C THR A 626 -19.81 -44.05 -17.44
N ARG A 627 -20.36 -44.16 -18.67
CA ARG A 627 -20.14 -43.17 -19.74
C ARG A 627 -20.61 -41.78 -19.34
N ARG A 628 -21.83 -41.64 -18.80
CA ARG A 628 -22.36 -40.33 -18.36
C ARG A 628 -21.51 -39.71 -17.25
N GLN A 629 -21.07 -40.51 -16.29
CA GLN A 629 -20.18 -40.05 -15.22
C GLN A 629 -18.83 -39.56 -15.78
N SER A 630 -18.26 -40.29 -16.73
CA SER A 630 -17.03 -39.87 -17.41
C SER A 630 -17.20 -38.56 -18.18
N ASP A 631 -18.36 -38.37 -18.81
CA ASP A 631 -18.67 -37.16 -19.57
C ASP A 631 -18.83 -35.94 -18.67
N LEU A 632 -19.55 -36.07 -17.55
CA LEU A 632 -19.66 -35.03 -16.54
C LEU A 632 -18.30 -34.66 -15.94
N SER A 633 -17.44 -35.65 -15.72
CA SER A 633 -16.08 -35.41 -15.22
C SER A 633 -15.24 -34.62 -16.22
N ARG A 634 -15.35 -34.93 -17.53
CA ARG A 634 -14.71 -34.15 -18.60
C ARG A 634 -15.26 -32.73 -18.67
N ARG A 635 -16.59 -32.55 -18.59
CA ARG A 635 -17.24 -31.24 -18.55
C ARG A 635 -16.72 -30.40 -17.37
N ARG A 636 -16.58 -31.01 -16.19
CA ARG A 636 -16.05 -30.36 -14.98
C ARG A 636 -14.62 -29.85 -15.18
N LEU A 637 -13.75 -30.67 -15.76
CA LEU A 637 -12.37 -30.28 -16.08
C LEU A 637 -12.32 -29.20 -17.17
N ALA A 638 -13.20 -29.27 -18.17
CA ALA A 638 -13.30 -28.25 -19.22
C ALA A 638 -13.72 -26.88 -18.67
N THR A 639 -14.64 -26.84 -17.68
CA THR A 639 -15.02 -25.60 -16.98
C THR A 639 -13.84 -24.98 -16.25
N GLU A 640 -13.04 -25.80 -15.55
CA GLU A 640 -11.84 -25.33 -14.85
C GLU A 640 -10.79 -24.77 -15.83
N THR A 641 -10.57 -25.47 -16.93
CA THR A 641 -9.67 -25.02 -18.01
C THR A 641 -10.15 -23.70 -18.62
N THR A 642 -11.45 -23.56 -18.88
CA THR A 642 -12.04 -22.33 -19.42
C THR A 642 -11.83 -21.15 -18.47
N ALA A 643 -12.09 -21.34 -17.18
CA ALA A 643 -11.87 -20.31 -16.17
C ALA A 643 -10.40 -19.90 -16.07
N ARG A 644 -9.49 -20.89 -16.11
CA ARG A 644 -8.04 -20.64 -16.12
C ARG A 644 -7.61 -19.82 -17.33
N THR A 645 -8.02 -20.21 -18.55
CA THR A 645 -7.68 -19.45 -19.77
C THR A 645 -8.23 -18.03 -19.76
N ALA A 646 -9.42 -17.81 -19.20
CA ALA A 646 -10.00 -16.48 -19.04
C ALA A 646 -9.18 -15.61 -18.07
N SER A 647 -8.73 -16.16 -16.94
CA SER A 647 -7.83 -15.47 -16.00
C SER A 647 -6.47 -15.16 -16.63
N GLU A 648 -5.85 -16.13 -17.30
CA GLU A 648 -4.57 -15.94 -18.02
C GLU A 648 -4.69 -14.86 -19.11
N HIS A 649 -5.81 -14.80 -19.82
CA HIS A 649 -6.08 -13.73 -20.78
C HIS A 649 -6.21 -12.36 -20.10
N ALA A 650 -6.90 -12.29 -18.96
CA ALA A 650 -7.03 -11.06 -18.17
C ALA A 650 -5.67 -10.59 -17.61
N ASP A 651 -4.80 -11.51 -17.20
CA ASP A 651 -3.44 -11.23 -16.76
C ASP A 651 -2.59 -10.68 -17.90
N LYS A 652 -2.62 -11.35 -19.06
CA LYS A 652 -1.86 -10.93 -20.24
C LYS A 652 -2.27 -9.52 -20.67
N LYS A 653 -3.58 -9.23 -20.67
CA LYS A 653 -4.12 -7.91 -21.00
C LYS A 653 -3.69 -6.83 -19.99
N LEU A 654 -3.73 -7.14 -18.68
CA LEU A 654 -3.25 -6.22 -17.65
C LEU A 654 -1.76 -5.90 -17.86
N ARG A 655 -0.93 -6.92 -18.07
CA ARG A 655 0.51 -6.76 -18.31
C ARG A 655 0.80 -5.92 -19.55
N SER A 656 0.12 -6.17 -20.68
CA SER A 656 0.36 -5.41 -21.90
C SER A 656 -0.03 -3.94 -21.78
N GLU A 657 -1.16 -3.65 -21.13
CA GLU A 657 -1.62 -2.27 -20.93
C GLU A 657 -0.77 -1.52 -19.89
N LEU A 658 -0.35 -2.18 -18.81
CA LEU A 658 0.61 -1.59 -17.87
C LEU A 658 1.94 -1.29 -18.55
N ALA A 659 2.48 -2.22 -19.35
CA ALA A 659 3.72 -1.98 -20.09
C ALA A 659 3.60 -0.79 -21.05
N ARG A 660 2.46 -0.64 -21.73
CA ARG A 660 2.17 0.53 -22.58
C ARG A 660 2.16 1.83 -21.77
N LEU A 661 1.43 1.87 -20.66
CA LEU A 661 1.36 3.05 -19.78
C LEU A 661 2.73 3.41 -19.18
N THR A 662 3.51 2.42 -18.75
CA THR A 662 4.87 2.63 -18.25
C THR A 662 5.79 3.17 -19.34
N GLY A 663 5.69 2.66 -20.57
CA GLY A 663 6.45 3.16 -21.71
C GLY A 663 6.11 4.63 -22.03
N GLU A 664 4.82 4.97 -22.05
CA GLU A 664 4.33 6.35 -22.24
C GLU A 664 4.83 7.29 -21.12
N ASP A 665 4.78 6.86 -19.86
CA ASP A 665 5.28 7.65 -18.73
C ASP A 665 6.80 7.86 -18.78
N GLN A 666 7.57 6.84 -19.17
CA GLN A 666 9.03 6.97 -19.34
C GLN A 666 9.42 7.97 -20.44
N LEU A 667 8.64 8.03 -21.53
CA LEU A 667 8.85 9.02 -22.59
C LEU A 667 8.48 10.42 -22.10
N ALA A 668 7.34 10.56 -21.42
CA ALA A 668 6.90 11.83 -20.84
C ALA A 668 7.88 12.36 -19.78
N ALA A 669 8.39 11.49 -18.91
CA ALA A 669 9.38 11.83 -17.89
C ALA A 669 10.70 12.33 -18.51
N ARG A 670 11.15 11.72 -19.62
CA ARG A 670 12.31 12.19 -20.38
C ARG A 670 12.07 13.59 -20.95
N HIS A 671 10.90 13.82 -21.56
CA HIS A 671 10.52 15.14 -22.07
C HIS A 671 10.46 16.19 -20.94
N ALA A 672 9.86 15.83 -19.79
CA ALA A 672 9.77 16.72 -18.64
C ALA A 672 11.15 17.08 -18.05
N SER A 673 12.06 16.11 -18.00
CA SER A 673 13.45 16.35 -17.59
C SER A 673 14.15 17.34 -18.53
N GLN A 674 14.01 17.16 -19.84
CA GLN A 674 14.58 18.08 -20.84
C GLN A 674 13.99 19.50 -20.71
N GLN A 675 12.68 19.64 -20.54
CA GLN A 675 12.03 20.94 -20.33
C GLN A 675 12.52 21.62 -19.05
N ARG A 676 12.64 20.90 -17.93
CA ARG A 676 13.19 21.43 -16.67
C ARG A 676 14.64 21.89 -16.82
N GLN A 677 15.46 21.16 -17.60
CA GLN A 677 16.81 21.61 -17.91
C GLN A 677 16.82 22.92 -18.70
N GLN A 678 15.92 23.09 -19.68
CA GLN A 678 15.78 24.34 -20.43
C GLN A 678 15.36 25.51 -19.53
N PHE A 679 14.38 25.30 -18.63
CA PHE A 679 14.01 26.31 -17.64
C PHE A 679 15.20 26.69 -16.74
N ALA A 680 15.96 25.70 -16.25
CA ALA A 680 17.15 25.94 -15.43
C ALA A 680 18.27 26.67 -16.19
N GLN A 681 18.44 26.42 -17.49
CA GLN A 681 19.38 27.15 -18.34
C GLN A 681 18.94 28.62 -18.53
N ARG A 682 17.67 28.86 -18.87
CA ARG A 682 17.11 30.22 -19.00
C ARG A 682 17.21 31.01 -17.69
N ALA A 683 16.92 30.36 -16.56
CA ALA A 683 17.06 30.96 -15.23
C ALA A 683 18.52 31.35 -14.92
N ARG A 684 19.49 30.48 -15.24
CA ARG A 684 20.93 30.78 -15.08
C ARG A 684 21.38 31.95 -15.95
N GLN A 685 20.91 32.06 -17.19
CA GLN A 685 21.22 33.18 -18.09
C GLN A 685 20.68 34.52 -17.56
N LEU A 686 19.49 34.52 -16.95
CA LEU A 686 18.91 35.71 -16.33
C LEU A 686 19.65 36.12 -15.04
N GLY A 687 20.26 35.16 -14.34
CA GLY A 687 20.90 35.36 -13.04
C GLY A 687 19.86 35.71 -11.97
N ASP A 688 20.19 36.65 -11.07
CA ASP A 688 19.26 37.15 -10.06
C ASP A 688 18.85 38.62 -10.33
N PRO A 689 17.87 38.86 -11.22
CA PRO A 689 17.40 40.21 -11.52
C PRO A 689 16.66 40.84 -10.32
N HIS A 690 16.13 40.03 -9.40
CA HIS A 690 15.45 40.51 -8.20
C HIS A 690 16.46 41.07 -7.19
N ALA A 691 17.58 40.37 -6.95
CA ALA A 691 18.67 40.91 -6.13
C ALA A 691 19.28 42.17 -6.74
N ARG A 692 19.43 42.23 -8.08
CA ARG A 692 19.90 43.46 -8.76
C ARG A 692 18.93 44.62 -8.57
N LEU A 693 17.62 44.39 -8.69
CA LEU A 693 16.61 45.42 -8.44
C LEU A 693 16.66 45.87 -6.97
N ALA A 694 16.73 44.94 -6.01
CA ALA A 694 16.83 45.24 -4.59
C ALA A 694 18.08 46.07 -4.25
N ALA A 695 19.23 45.74 -4.86
CA ALA A 695 20.46 46.50 -4.72
C ALA A 695 20.32 47.94 -5.24
N VAL A 696 19.71 48.12 -6.42
CA VAL A 696 19.44 49.45 -6.99
C VAL A 696 18.45 50.24 -6.13
N GLU A 697 17.42 49.59 -5.58
CA GLU A 697 16.47 50.25 -4.67
C GLU A 697 17.11 50.66 -3.34
N ALA A 698 18.05 49.85 -2.81
CA ALA A 698 18.86 50.21 -1.67
C ALA A 698 19.80 51.40 -1.96
N GLU A 699 20.43 51.45 -3.14
CA GLU A 699 21.23 52.59 -3.62
C GLU A 699 20.37 53.87 -3.71
N ILE A 700 19.16 53.78 -4.28
CA ILE A 700 18.22 54.90 -4.35
C ILE A 700 17.83 55.38 -2.95
N ALA A 701 17.55 54.46 -2.02
CA ALA A 701 17.22 54.80 -0.64
C ALA A 701 18.39 55.52 0.06
N ALA A 702 19.63 55.06 -0.15
CA ALA A 702 20.83 55.72 0.37
C ALA A 702 21.03 57.13 -0.22
N ALA A 703 20.89 57.28 -1.54
CA ALA A 703 21.00 58.58 -2.21
C ALA A 703 19.90 59.56 -1.75
N ARG A 704 18.67 59.08 -1.50
CA ARG A 704 17.59 59.88 -0.89
C ARG A 704 17.94 60.34 0.52
N ARG A 705 18.58 59.51 1.34
CA ARG A 705 19.05 59.91 2.68
C ARG A 705 20.09 61.03 2.58
N SER A 706 21.06 60.94 1.68
CA SER A 706 22.02 62.01 1.41
C SER A 706 21.34 63.30 0.91
N ALA A 707 20.32 63.18 0.04
CA ALA A 707 19.55 64.33 -0.42
C ALA A 707 18.80 65.05 0.72
N ARG A 708 18.29 64.32 1.71
CA ARG A 708 17.67 64.90 2.92
C ARG A 708 18.67 65.66 3.79
N GLN A 709 19.93 65.20 3.84
CA GLN A 709 21.00 65.90 4.57
C GLN A 709 21.35 67.26 3.92
N LEU A 710 21.05 67.41 2.62
CA LEU A 710 21.16 68.66 1.86
C LEU A 710 19.79 69.37 1.71
N SER A 711 18.93 69.42 2.73
CA SER A 711 17.60 70.06 2.64
C SER A 711 17.67 71.60 2.45
N SER A 712 16.55 72.22 2.06
CA SER A 712 16.46 73.69 1.96
C SER A 712 16.72 74.38 3.30
N LEU A 713 16.21 73.82 4.40
CA LEU A 713 16.42 74.36 5.75
C LEU A 713 17.90 74.33 6.16
N ARG A 714 18.60 73.24 5.84
CA ARG A 714 20.04 73.12 6.13
C ARG A 714 20.88 74.01 5.23
N TYR A 715 20.45 74.23 4.00
CA TYR A 715 21.09 75.20 3.10
C TYR A 715 20.93 76.63 3.61
N LEU A 716 19.75 77.01 4.08
CA LEU A 716 19.50 78.31 4.70
C LEU A 716 20.35 78.51 5.96
N ARG A 717 20.39 77.49 6.83
CA ARG A 717 21.28 77.49 8.01
C ARG A 717 22.74 77.66 7.62
N PHE A 718 23.19 76.99 6.56
CA PHE A 718 24.55 77.12 6.05
C PHE A 718 24.82 78.53 5.45
N ALA A 719 23.88 79.09 4.69
CA ALA A 719 23.95 80.46 4.16
C ALA A 719 24.04 81.52 5.28
N LEU A 720 23.35 81.30 6.40
CA LEU A 720 23.36 82.18 7.58
C LEU A 720 24.59 82.00 8.47
N THR A 721 24.94 80.75 8.82
CA THR A 721 25.97 80.44 9.84
C THR A 721 27.32 79.94 9.31
N GLY A 722 27.34 79.35 8.12
CA GLY A 722 28.55 78.92 7.41
C GLY A 722 28.99 77.53 7.81
N ARG A 723 28.19 76.88 8.65
CA ARG A 723 28.36 75.53 9.16
C ARG A 723 27.22 74.63 8.69
#